data_AF-A0A951D5F7-F1
#
_entry.id   AF-A0A951D5F7-F1
#
_cell.length_a   1.000
_cell.length_b   1.000
_cell.length_c   1.000
_cell.angle_alpha   90.00
_cell.angle_beta   90.00
_cell.angle_gamma   90.00
#
_symmetry.space_group_name_H-M   'P 1'
#
loop_
_entity.id
_entity.type
_entity.pdbx_description
1 polymer ?
#
loop_
_entity_poly.entity_id
_entity_poly.type
_entity_poly.pdbx_seq_one_letter_code
_entity_poly.pdbx_strand_id
1 'polypeptide(L)'
;MSDERIHLDRDTERWLAELWSTPVGRRWLLKAGLGSAAAAVAARAWSAPVAEAASRVRAGASGVRLQFALGAASGVSDLVLVANGEQHPLVAHTGASRRALRAQAGLWAKMDLGALTHFVEGVSLPTGRAIAVRVQGRRGRREVLVALLWHCPEQAVRALARVSHRLKGSVRGVVGSNERLAALGIRASQITSPREVAQLDIIISTYTTSVALTMCHPNVGTVESTASGATNALLLKTPEVSTLGSYIAKMQRGGRDFATLVQATDPDGSPSQIQLGDKTTPFSIAELNRDDHTFVDAHRAALRSGIRTVRDDATLGAVIDKPLAEQDDTVKRQTWIQPQGVVPRPTAYSRALAGGAGLDVKVKNPGDVFGITTVVNGTYENGKVPLKVANDYVRWVYAYVQYLGKGGQAVPATTGGKYPDTDAQGPDTQYSKFLGVLPQVPTILGIPLGPTTNTIDVTLSLPEGAHTARLLFCGLGSDINGGWRDYFPADAYPNRIAPTNEVLAPALVTGILTIGLTTFALAVDINVAATFASIRKVITAGLTDKATWNELFTVAARAVTLTNAELLGTTTASGLAVYDQVSVNGGKANLWTILLALGTAIVKLLFVPRATVKLLGKVGQALLVNIAGEEVLNALPLVGAVVAALEAAGDLATLAEVCAESVICPWVIENEVTLTYKATVTISRDPCAATFPTTARSWRLEPTVDGALVLDPITGKINQGGKVQSDDIVVQVVAPFGGKQIKWTVVLLDGSGTQVATGVSAQFVNDDPANVPSKVNFAIRQLPATIAAATVFKRAATTTYSTADHGYTWSDQVAVTGTGGGEIQEVTGAAVATTLGVAGMVWKQGDRYFLRGVPVAQNGNTIELAAARTEGYARRPFLLLDSFVDVTKCDVNATAGGNHVLLEPDETSDSYEVRKLTLDSHNGKLDWDPGTSLGRFLLPVSAAALHSSGRVVAVHTDSGRVGRIEPLSAPLAVGGTGIENTRLASYTAGPGTQVGLLSSPIAVAITHPGTVVILEAAGPQLSAFDLNGNPVPYFAPSALRSSRRRRSRRRRVGAPSLEFTLPLDPTKTYLDVAVDGASQIYLLYHTGDGSSVQDYHLDVYKPDGTPLDTSSAGVNVPRIAVDYWRSIYAPNYTPLTDLGTSTPHIDPALRVAEPSLSRFDPTTPATARRRPPAPKKGLG
;
A
#
# COMPACT_ATOMS: atom_id res chain seq x y z
N MET A 1 -31.59 -20.79 -55.57
CA MET A 1 -31.02 -22.15 -55.32
C MET A 1 -30.33 -22.13 -53.97
N SER A 2 -30.40 -23.28 -53.30
CA SER A 2 -29.93 -23.65 -51.95
C SER A 2 -30.64 -23.02 -50.74
N ASP A 3 -31.65 -23.76 -50.28
CA ASP A 3 -32.13 -23.86 -48.89
C ASP A 3 -30.94 -24.13 -47.95
N GLU A 4 -30.53 -23.14 -47.16
CA GLU A 4 -29.77 -23.37 -45.92
C GLU A 4 -30.57 -22.78 -44.76
N ARG A 5 -31.29 -23.65 -44.06
CA ARG A 5 -31.99 -23.33 -42.80
C ARG A 5 -30.95 -23.15 -41.71
N ILE A 6 -30.73 -21.91 -41.28
CA ILE A 6 -29.98 -21.62 -40.06
C ILE A 6 -30.91 -21.86 -38.86
N HIS A 7 -30.66 -22.93 -38.11
CA HIS A 7 -31.29 -23.17 -36.82
C HIS A 7 -30.74 -22.18 -35.76
N LEU A 8 -31.63 -21.50 -35.04
CA LEU A 8 -31.28 -20.73 -33.85
C LEU A 8 -30.91 -21.69 -32.70
N ASP A 9 -29.89 -21.28 -31.93
CA ASP A 9 -29.37 -22.01 -30.78
C ASP A 9 -30.38 -22.05 -29.61
N ARG A 10 -30.50 -23.21 -28.95
CA ARG A 10 -31.42 -23.46 -27.82
C ARG A 10 -31.20 -22.49 -26.66
N ASP A 11 -29.99 -21.97 -26.50
CA ASP A 11 -29.67 -21.01 -25.45
C ASP A 11 -30.34 -19.65 -25.68
N THR A 12 -30.60 -19.27 -26.93
CA THR A 12 -31.29 -18.02 -27.28
C THR A 12 -32.81 -18.10 -27.01
N GLU A 13 -33.43 -19.25 -27.30
CA GLU A 13 -34.85 -19.51 -26.98
C GLU A 13 -35.08 -19.59 -25.47
N ARG A 14 -34.17 -20.23 -24.74
CA ARG A 14 -34.20 -20.32 -23.28
C ARG A 14 -34.07 -18.93 -22.63
N TRP A 15 -33.16 -18.09 -23.14
CA TRP A 15 -32.98 -16.71 -22.68
C TRP A 15 -34.20 -15.82 -22.92
N LEU A 16 -34.86 -15.95 -24.07
CA LEU A 16 -36.09 -15.19 -24.37
C LEU A 16 -37.26 -15.63 -23.50
N ALA A 17 -37.37 -16.93 -23.19
CA ALA A 17 -38.37 -17.45 -22.26
C ALA A 17 -38.12 -17.00 -20.81
N GLU A 18 -36.85 -16.91 -20.39
CA GLU A 18 -36.42 -16.45 -19.07
C GLU A 18 -36.58 -14.92 -18.91
N LEU A 19 -36.37 -14.15 -19.97
CA LEU A 19 -36.73 -12.73 -20.04
C LEU A 19 -38.26 -12.53 -20.01
N TRP A 20 -39.04 -13.36 -20.70
CA TRP A 20 -40.51 -13.28 -20.68
C TRP A 20 -41.13 -13.72 -19.35
N SER A 21 -40.45 -14.54 -18.56
CA SER A 21 -40.95 -15.03 -17.28
C SER A 21 -40.79 -14.03 -16.14
N THR A 22 -39.88 -13.06 -16.26
CA THR A 22 -39.60 -12.05 -15.21
C THR A 22 -40.28 -10.70 -15.51
N PRO A 23 -40.81 -9.98 -14.49
CA PRO A 23 -41.38 -8.64 -14.67
C PRO A 23 -40.38 -7.62 -15.22
N VAL A 24 -39.09 -7.82 -14.94
CA VAL A 24 -37.98 -7.00 -15.45
C VAL A 24 -37.70 -7.32 -16.91
N GLY A 25 -37.63 -8.59 -17.31
CA GLY A 25 -37.44 -8.97 -18.72
C GLY A 25 -38.63 -8.62 -19.63
N ARG A 26 -39.88 -8.67 -19.11
CA ARG A 26 -41.06 -8.10 -19.80
C ARG A 26 -40.95 -6.59 -20.01
N ARG A 27 -40.48 -5.85 -18.99
CA ARG A 27 -40.19 -4.40 -19.08
C ARG A 27 -38.98 -4.10 -19.98
N TRP A 28 -38.02 -5.01 -20.07
CA TRP A 28 -36.83 -4.89 -20.91
C TRP A 28 -37.17 -5.06 -22.39
N LEU A 29 -38.01 -6.05 -22.73
CA LEU A 29 -38.56 -6.24 -24.08
C LEU A 29 -39.47 -5.08 -24.51
N LEU A 30 -40.20 -4.45 -23.59
CA LEU A 30 -40.99 -3.24 -23.84
C LEU A 30 -40.12 -1.97 -24.00
N LYS A 31 -39.01 -1.85 -23.26
CA LYS A 31 -38.05 -0.72 -23.37
C LYS A 31 -37.13 -0.82 -24.60
N ALA A 32 -36.74 -2.03 -25.00
CA ALA A 32 -36.05 -2.29 -26.29
C ALA A 32 -36.97 -2.11 -27.51
N GLY A 33 -38.28 -2.00 -27.28
CA GLY A 33 -39.32 -1.78 -28.30
C GLY A 33 -39.62 -0.32 -28.67
N LEU A 34 -38.74 0.65 -28.34
CA LEU A 34 -38.91 2.06 -28.74
C LEU A 34 -38.51 2.35 -30.21
N GLY A 35 -38.79 1.43 -31.13
CA GLY A 35 -38.61 1.59 -32.58
C GLY A 35 -38.15 0.29 -33.26
N SER A 36 -39.12 -0.48 -33.77
CA SER A 36 -39.09 -1.46 -34.88
C SER A 36 -37.87 -2.35 -35.21
N ALA A 37 -36.78 -2.42 -34.44
CA ALA A 37 -35.59 -3.21 -34.84
C ALA A 37 -35.51 -4.62 -34.24
N ALA A 38 -36.00 -4.87 -33.02
CA ALA A 38 -36.16 -6.25 -32.52
C ALA A 38 -37.33 -6.97 -33.25
N ALA A 39 -38.32 -6.20 -33.69
CA ALA A 39 -39.31 -6.67 -34.65
C ALA A 39 -38.71 -6.83 -36.05
N ALA A 40 -37.71 -6.05 -36.49
CA ALA A 40 -37.08 -6.19 -37.81
C ALA A 40 -36.12 -7.38 -37.94
N VAL A 41 -35.52 -7.86 -36.84
CA VAL A 41 -34.78 -9.14 -36.88
C VAL A 41 -35.76 -10.33 -36.90
N ALA A 42 -36.95 -10.18 -36.31
CA ALA A 42 -38.07 -11.11 -36.49
C ALA A 42 -38.90 -10.89 -37.79
N ALA A 43 -38.75 -9.75 -38.48
CA ALA A 43 -39.55 -9.33 -39.63
C ALA A 43 -38.71 -9.11 -40.90
N ARG A 44 -37.54 -9.74 -41.01
CA ARG A 44 -36.85 -9.94 -42.30
C ARG A 44 -37.35 -11.15 -43.07
N ALA A 45 -38.40 -11.82 -42.59
CA ALA A 45 -39.07 -12.90 -43.32
C ALA A 45 -40.26 -12.44 -44.19
N TRP A 46 -40.75 -11.19 -44.11
CA TRP A 46 -41.98 -10.80 -44.84
C TRP A 46 -41.96 -9.33 -45.29
N SER A 47 -41.58 -9.07 -46.55
CA SER A 47 -41.62 -7.77 -47.20
C SER A 47 -42.92 -7.56 -47.99
N ALA A 48 -43.81 -6.71 -47.48
CA ALA A 48 -44.88 -5.97 -48.20
C ALA A 48 -45.81 -5.16 -47.27
N PRO A 49 -46.07 -5.53 -46.00
CA PRO A 49 -46.97 -4.76 -45.13
C PRO A 49 -46.23 -3.75 -44.22
N VAL A 50 -44.97 -3.41 -44.50
CA VAL A 50 -44.13 -2.56 -43.62
C VAL A 50 -44.48 -1.07 -43.75
N ALA A 51 -45.05 -0.63 -44.87
CA ALA A 51 -45.70 0.68 -44.97
C ALA A 51 -46.94 0.77 -44.04
N GLU A 52 -47.53 -0.37 -43.69
CA GLU A 52 -48.70 -0.48 -42.81
C GLU A 52 -48.33 -0.68 -41.32
N ALA A 53 -47.09 -1.07 -41.00
CA ALA A 53 -46.61 -1.22 -39.63
C ALA A 53 -45.94 0.04 -39.07
N ALA A 54 -45.23 0.80 -39.91
CA ALA A 54 -44.77 2.15 -39.56
C ALA A 54 -45.96 3.12 -39.35
N SER A 55 -47.07 2.92 -40.06
CA SER A 55 -48.33 3.61 -39.78
C SER A 55 -49.02 3.12 -38.49
N ARG A 56 -48.73 1.89 -38.03
CA ARG A 56 -49.28 1.32 -36.77
C ARG A 56 -48.53 1.71 -35.49
N VAL A 57 -47.27 2.16 -35.55
CA VAL A 57 -46.60 2.78 -34.37
C VAL A 57 -47.10 4.21 -34.16
N ARG A 58 -47.43 4.93 -35.23
CA ARG A 58 -48.35 6.09 -35.16
C ARG A 58 -49.74 5.71 -34.61
N ALA A 59 -50.19 4.45 -34.76
CA ALA A 59 -51.46 3.95 -34.22
C ALA A 59 -51.45 3.59 -32.71
N GLY A 60 -50.30 3.72 -32.02
CA GLY A 60 -50.22 3.65 -30.56
C GLY A 60 -50.45 5.00 -29.87
N ALA A 61 -50.67 6.07 -30.63
CA ALA A 61 -51.04 7.36 -30.07
C ALA A 61 -52.57 7.47 -30.01
N SER A 62 -53.10 7.73 -28.83
CA SER A 62 -54.53 8.04 -28.68
C SER A 62 -54.70 9.55 -28.78
N GLY A 63 -55.74 10.01 -29.48
CA GLY A 63 -56.15 11.42 -29.41
C GLY A 63 -56.60 11.75 -27.99
N VAL A 64 -55.72 12.36 -27.19
CA VAL A 64 -56.00 12.74 -25.81
C VAL A 64 -56.63 14.13 -25.80
N ARG A 65 -57.67 14.29 -24.99
CA ARG A 65 -58.22 15.60 -24.65
C ARG A 65 -57.59 16.08 -23.34
N LEU A 66 -56.87 17.20 -23.40
CA LEU A 66 -56.26 17.83 -22.22
C LEU A 66 -57.08 19.06 -21.79
N GLN A 67 -57.16 19.29 -20.49
CA GLN A 67 -57.84 20.43 -19.89
C GLN A 67 -56.81 21.32 -19.20
N PHE A 68 -57.02 22.64 -19.21
CA PHE A 68 -56.05 23.58 -18.65
C PHE A 68 -56.69 24.59 -17.68
N ALA A 69 -56.16 24.62 -16.46
CA ALA A 69 -56.49 25.58 -15.41
C ALA A 69 -55.44 26.69 -15.36
N LEU A 70 -55.42 27.56 -16.39
CA LEU A 70 -54.44 28.64 -16.58
C LEU A 70 -54.94 29.99 -16.07
N GLY A 71 -55.93 30.02 -15.16
CA GLY A 71 -56.52 31.26 -14.65
C GLY A 71 -55.49 32.18 -13.95
N ALA A 72 -54.39 31.61 -13.47
CA ALA A 72 -53.28 32.38 -12.92
C ALA A 72 -52.47 33.13 -14.00
N ALA A 73 -52.44 32.65 -15.24
CA ALA A 73 -51.67 33.23 -16.35
C ALA A 73 -52.43 34.32 -17.12
N SER A 74 -53.17 35.19 -16.40
CA SER A 74 -53.92 36.29 -17.02
C SER A 74 -52.98 37.23 -17.80
N GLY A 75 -53.44 37.69 -18.98
CA GLY A 75 -52.69 38.61 -19.84
C GLY A 75 -51.64 37.96 -20.75
N VAL A 76 -51.74 36.64 -20.99
CA VAL A 76 -50.96 35.92 -22.01
C VAL A 76 -51.87 35.59 -23.20
N SER A 77 -51.44 35.92 -24.42
CA SER A 77 -52.12 35.57 -25.68
C SER A 77 -51.44 34.40 -26.39
N ASP A 78 -52.05 33.92 -27.48
CA ASP A 78 -51.46 32.96 -28.41
C ASP A 78 -51.01 31.66 -27.76
N LEU A 79 -51.85 31.12 -26.87
CA LEU A 79 -51.56 29.90 -26.13
C LEU A 79 -51.52 28.68 -27.06
N VAL A 80 -50.37 28.02 -27.10
CA VAL A 80 -50.12 26.83 -27.92
C VAL A 80 -49.54 25.72 -27.05
N LEU A 81 -50.11 24.52 -27.13
CA LEU A 81 -49.52 23.29 -26.63
C LEU A 81 -48.49 22.78 -27.65
N VAL A 82 -47.27 22.53 -27.20
CA VAL A 82 -46.26 21.79 -27.95
C VAL A 82 -46.16 20.38 -27.35
N ALA A 83 -46.52 19.38 -28.15
CA ALA A 83 -46.51 17.97 -27.74
C ALA A 83 -46.09 17.10 -28.92
N ASN A 84 -45.18 16.16 -28.69
CA ASN A 84 -44.75 15.19 -29.71
C ASN A 84 -44.33 15.84 -31.05
N GLY A 85 -43.59 16.94 -30.98
CA GLY A 85 -43.16 17.70 -32.16
C GLY A 85 -44.24 18.53 -32.86
N GLU A 86 -45.50 18.47 -32.42
CA GLU A 86 -46.63 19.19 -33.01
C GLU A 86 -47.07 20.39 -32.15
N GLN A 87 -47.68 21.38 -32.79
CA GLN A 87 -48.22 22.58 -32.15
C GLN A 87 -49.75 22.60 -32.24
N HIS A 88 -50.43 22.74 -31.11
CA HIS A 88 -51.89 22.76 -31.02
C HIS A 88 -52.38 24.05 -30.31
N PRO A 89 -53.15 24.92 -30.98
CA PRO A 89 -53.75 26.08 -30.33
C PRO A 89 -54.71 25.69 -29.20
N LEU A 90 -54.66 26.39 -28.07
CA LEU A 90 -55.58 26.17 -26.96
C LEU A 90 -56.92 26.87 -27.19
N VAL A 91 -58.02 26.16 -26.97
CA VAL A 91 -59.38 26.68 -27.13
C VAL A 91 -59.96 27.08 -25.78
N ALA A 92 -60.45 28.32 -25.64
CA ALA A 92 -61.05 28.80 -24.40
C ALA A 92 -62.39 28.09 -24.09
N HIS A 93 -62.64 27.79 -22.82
CA HIS A 93 -63.89 27.19 -22.37
C HIS A 93 -65.06 28.18 -22.42
N THR A 94 -66.10 27.81 -23.15
CA THR A 94 -67.41 28.47 -23.12
C THR A 94 -68.37 27.80 -22.14
N GLY A 95 -69.48 28.46 -21.80
CA GLY A 95 -70.56 27.85 -21.00
C GLY A 95 -71.09 26.55 -21.61
N ALA A 96 -71.14 26.44 -22.94
CA ALA A 96 -71.53 25.21 -23.64
C ALA A 96 -70.50 24.09 -23.45
N SER A 97 -69.20 24.39 -23.63
CA SER A 97 -68.13 23.39 -23.44
C SER A 97 -68.07 22.86 -22.00
N ARG A 98 -68.32 23.72 -21.00
CA ARG A 98 -68.39 23.30 -19.59
C ARG A 98 -69.61 22.43 -19.29
N ARG A 99 -70.77 22.74 -19.88
CA ARG A 99 -71.96 21.87 -19.78
C ARG A 99 -71.71 20.51 -20.41
N ALA A 100 -71.07 20.47 -21.58
CA ALA A 100 -70.69 19.22 -22.25
C ALA A 100 -69.72 18.39 -21.41
N LEU A 101 -68.74 19.04 -20.76
CA LEU A 101 -67.81 18.37 -19.85
C LEU A 101 -68.52 17.82 -18.60
N ARG A 102 -69.46 18.60 -18.02
CA ARG A 102 -70.27 18.16 -16.88
C ARG A 102 -71.13 16.93 -17.21
N ALA A 103 -71.66 16.85 -18.44
CA ALA A 103 -72.46 15.72 -18.90
C ALA A 103 -71.66 14.39 -18.98
N GLN A 104 -70.32 14.44 -19.04
CA GLN A 104 -69.47 13.25 -19.05
C GLN A 104 -69.37 12.54 -17.68
N ALA A 105 -69.94 13.13 -16.62
CA ALA A 105 -69.97 12.63 -15.25
C ALA A 105 -68.56 12.34 -14.66
N GLY A 106 -68.52 11.72 -13.47
CA GLY A 106 -67.29 11.50 -12.72
C GLY A 106 -66.77 12.79 -12.08
N LEU A 107 -65.48 13.11 -12.29
CA LEU A 107 -64.82 14.27 -11.68
C LEU A 107 -65.49 15.59 -12.09
N TRP A 108 -65.92 15.69 -13.34
CA TRP A 108 -66.51 16.90 -13.92
C TRP A 108 -67.83 17.32 -13.27
N ALA A 109 -68.57 16.37 -12.69
CA ALA A 109 -69.80 16.64 -11.94
C ALA A 109 -69.52 17.19 -10.53
N LYS A 110 -68.32 16.93 -10.00
CA LYS A 110 -67.94 17.22 -8.60
C LYS A 110 -67.09 18.48 -8.47
N MET A 111 -66.40 18.89 -9.52
CA MET A 111 -65.45 20.02 -9.50
C MET A 111 -66.05 21.35 -9.93
N ASP A 112 -65.34 22.43 -9.61
CA ASP A 112 -65.63 23.75 -10.20
C ASP A 112 -65.09 23.83 -11.62
N LEU A 113 -65.97 23.68 -12.61
CA LEU A 113 -65.62 23.83 -14.03
C LEU A 113 -65.27 25.27 -14.41
N GLY A 114 -65.56 26.26 -13.56
CA GLY A 114 -65.09 27.64 -13.71
C GLY A 114 -63.57 27.74 -13.63
N ALA A 115 -62.90 26.85 -12.90
CA ALA A 115 -61.45 26.77 -12.80
C ALA A 115 -60.78 26.34 -14.13
N LEU A 116 -61.52 25.70 -15.04
CA LEU A 116 -61.01 25.30 -16.36
C LEU A 116 -61.14 26.47 -17.34
N THR A 117 -59.99 26.88 -17.89
CA THR A 117 -59.87 28.05 -18.76
C THR A 117 -59.80 27.68 -20.24
N HIS A 118 -59.05 26.62 -20.58
CA HIS A 118 -58.83 26.19 -21.96
C HIS A 118 -58.85 24.66 -22.05
N PHE A 119 -59.01 24.14 -23.26
CA PHE A 119 -58.86 22.74 -23.59
C PHE A 119 -58.26 22.56 -24.99
N VAL A 120 -57.81 21.35 -25.28
CA VAL A 120 -57.38 20.91 -26.61
C VAL A 120 -57.86 19.49 -26.83
N GLU A 121 -58.24 19.15 -28.05
CA GLU A 121 -58.71 17.82 -28.43
C GLU A 121 -57.77 17.20 -29.47
N GLY A 122 -57.72 15.87 -29.52
CA GLY A 122 -57.00 15.15 -30.57
C GLY A 122 -55.47 15.21 -30.47
N VAL A 123 -54.90 15.48 -29.29
CA VAL A 123 -53.43 15.52 -29.13
C VAL A 123 -52.87 14.11 -29.22
N SER A 124 -51.95 13.89 -30.15
CA SER A 124 -51.29 12.60 -30.36
C SER A 124 -50.25 12.35 -29.26
N LEU A 125 -50.62 11.58 -28.25
CA LEU A 125 -49.74 11.22 -27.13
C LEU A 125 -49.52 9.71 -27.02
N PRO A 126 -48.31 9.26 -26.65
CA PRO A 126 -47.98 7.84 -26.60
C PRO A 126 -48.76 7.10 -25.50
N THR A 127 -49.34 5.95 -25.82
CA THR A 127 -50.11 5.13 -24.86
C THR A 127 -49.26 4.20 -23.98
N GLY A 128 -47.98 4.02 -24.30
CA GLY A 128 -47.07 3.10 -23.61
C GLY A 128 -45.97 3.74 -22.77
N ARG A 129 -45.84 5.07 -22.75
CA ARG A 129 -44.76 5.78 -22.06
C ARG A 129 -45.17 7.18 -21.64
N ALA A 130 -44.41 7.75 -20.71
CA ALA A 130 -44.56 9.15 -20.34
C ALA A 130 -43.74 10.09 -21.25
N ILE A 131 -44.22 11.30 -21.45
CA ILE A 131 -43.53 12.35 -22.24
C ILE A 131 -43.78 13.73 -21.65
N ALA A 132 -42.79 14.62 -21.73
CA ALA A 132 -42.96 16.02 -21.36
C ALA A 132 -43.70 16.81 -22.46
N VAL A 133 -44.68 17.60 -22.08
CA VAL A 133 -45.41 18.51 -22.98
C VAL A 133 -45.44 19.90 -22.37
N ARG A 134 -45.42 20.94 -23.21
CA ARG A 134 -45.33 22.33 -22.75
C ARG A 134 -46.39 23.23 -23.37
N VAL A 135 -46.81 24.26 -22.65
CA VAL A 135 -47.67 25.33 -23.16
C VAL A 135 -46.85 26.62 -23.24
N GLN A 136 -46.83 27.24 -24.42
CA GLN A 136 -46.18 28.53 -24.66
C GLN A 136 -47.23 29.59 -25.03
N GLY A 137 -46.87 30.86 -24.85
CA GLY A 137 -47.73 32.00 -25.22
C GLY A 137 -46.94 33.31 -25.30
N ARG A 138 -47.63 34.43 -25.46
CA ARG A 138 -47.04 35.77 -25.55
C ARG A 138 -47.52 36.70 -24.44
N ARG A 139 -46.57 37.37 -23.76
CA ARG A 139 -46.86 38.48 -22.84
C ARG A 139 -46.23 39.76 -23.40
N GLY A 140 -47.07 40.60 -24.02
CA GLY A 140 -46.59 41.72 -24.83
C GLY A 140 -45.78 41.21 -26.03
N ARG A 141 -44.51 41.65 -26.16
CA ARG A 141 -43.62 41.18 -27.23
C ARG A 141 -42.84 39.91 -26.91
N ARG A 142 -42.85 39.45 -25.65
CA ARG A 142 -42.04 38.33 -25.16
C ARG A 142 -42.77 37.00 -25.30
N GLU A 143 -42.07 35.97 -25.75
CA GLU A 143 -42.54 34.58 -25.72
C GLU A 143 -42.22 33.96 -24.36
N VAL A 144 -43.20 33.27 -23.78
CA VAL A 144 -43.15 32.79 -22.40
C VAL A 144 -43.61 31.34 -22.30
N LEU A 145 -43.03 30.62 -21.34
CA LEU A 145 -43.49 29.29 -20.95
C LEU A 145 -44.60 29.45 -19.91
N VAL A 146 -45.79 28.90 -20.21
CA VAL A 146 -47.00 29.10 -19.41
C VAL A 146 -47.30 27.90 -18.52
N ALA A 147 -47.06 26.69 -19.01
CA ALA A 147 -47.24 25.45 -18.25
C ALA A 147 -46.34 24.34 -18.79
N LEU A 148 -46.04 23.36 -17.93
CA LEU A 148 -45.34 22.13 -18.27
C LEU A 148 -46.11 20.94 -17.69
N LEU A 149 -46.14 19.81 -18.39
CA LEU A 149 -46.76 18.57 -17.90
C LEU A 149 -45.85 17.39 -18.27
N TRP A 150 -45.71 16.46 -17.32
CA TRP A 150 -45.22 15.12 -17.61
C TRP A 150 -46.43 14.20 -17.84
N HIS A 151 -46.78 13.97 -19.10
CA HIS A 151 -47.95 13.18 -19.48
C HIS A 151 -47.72 11.71 -19.10
N CYS A 152 -48.66 11.12 -18.38
CA CYS A 152 -48.70 9.69 -18.10
C CYS A 152 -49.85 9.03 -18.87
N PRO A 153 -49.66 7.83 -19.46
CA PRO A 153 -50.75 7.13 -20.12
C PRO A 153 -51.91 6.83 -19.16
N GLU A 154 -53.14 7.07 -19.62
CA GLU A 154 -54.35 6.93 -18.79
C GLU A 154 -54.46 5.54 -18.15
N GLN A 155 -54.07 4.49 -18.89
CA GLN A 155 -54.10 3.11 -18.40
C GLN A 155 -53.20 2.91 -17.18
N ALA A 156 -52.02 3.53 -17.17
CA ALA A 156 -51.08 3.44 -16.05
C ALA A 156 -51.63 4.17 -14.81
N VAL A 157 -52.23 5.34 -14.99
CA VAL A 157 -52.88 6.10 -13.92
C VAL A 157 -54.06 5.32 -13.33
N ARG A 158 -54.89 4.72 -14.17
CA ARG A 158 -56.01 3.86 -13.74
C ARG A 158 -55.52 2.60 -13.01
N ALA A 159 -54.44 1.97 -13.50
CA ALA A 159 -53.85 0.80 -12.86
C ALA A 159 -53.34 1.14 -11.46
N LEU A 160 -52.58 2.23 -11.32
CA LEU A 160 -52.10 2.73 -10.04
C LEU A 160 -53.25 3.04 -9.07
N ALA A 161 -54.29 3.72 -9.54
CA ALA A 161 -55.46 4.03 -8.71
C ALA A 161 -56.23 2.79 -8.26
N ARG A 162 -56.36 1.77 -9.12
CA ARG A 162 -56.94 0.47 -8.74
C ARG A 162 -56.10 -0.24 -7.68
N VAL A 163 -54.77 -0.20 -7.80
CA VAL A 163 -53.86 -0.78 -6.81
C VAL A 163 -53.99 -0.04 -5.48
N SER A 164 -53.99 1.29 -5.46
CA SER A 164 -54.22 2.08 -4.25
C SER A 164 -55.56 1.74 -3.60
N HIS A 165 -56.64 1.62 -4.38
CA HIS A 165 -57.95 1.26 -3.85
C HIS A 165 -57.97 -0.15 -3.27
N ARG A 166 -57.33 -1.13 -3.92
CA ARG A 166 -57.25 -2.51 -3.45
C ARG A 166 -56.45 -2.62 -2.14
N LEU A 167 -55.33 -1.91 -2.04
CA LEU A 167 -54.42 -1.99 -0.89
C LEU A 167 -54.86 -1.14 0.31
N LYS A 168 -55.48 0.03 0.06
CA LYS A 168 -55.77 1.03 1.11
C LYS A 168 -57.27 1.32 1.27
N GLY A 169 -58.13 0.57 0.59
CA GLY A 169 -59.59 0.80 0.56
C GLY A 169 -60.02 2.12 -0.10
N SER A 170 -59.07 2.92 -0.61
CA SER A 170 -59.37 4.26 -1.16
C SER A 170 -58.35 4.68 -2.22
N VAL A 171 -58.78 5.59 -3.11
CA VAL A 171 -57.89 6.21 -4.11
C VAL A 171 -57.16 7.45 -3.57
N ARG A 172 -57.40 7.87 -2.32
CA ARG A 172 -56.74 9.06 -1.71
C ARG A 172 -55.21 8.96 -1.73
N GLY A 173 -54.68 7.74 -1.86
CA GLY A 173 -53.27 7.46 -2.08
C GLY A 173 -52.66 8.15 -3.31
N VAL A 174 -53.45 8.50 -4.32
CA VAL A 174 -52.95 8.88 -5.66
C VAL A 174 -53.62 10.13 -6.26
N VAL A 175 -54.42 10.88 -5.49
CA VAL A 175 -55.17 12.05 -5.96
C VAL A 175 -54.38 13.38 -5.92
N GLY A 176 -53.15 13.36 -5.39
CA GLY A 176 -52.30 14.55 -5.24
C GLY A 176 -52.60 15.40 -4.00
N SER A 177 -52.08 16.64 -3.99
CA SER A 177 -52.14 17.57 -2.85
C SER A 177 -53.50 18.25 -2.66
N ASN A 178 -53.79 18.61 -1.41
CA ASN A 178 -55.03 19.33 -1.07
C ASN A 178 -55.08 20.72 -1.71
N GLU A 179 -53.94 21.37 -1.89
CA GLU A 179 -53.79 22.68 -2.51
C GLU A 179 -54.22 22.64 -3.98
N ARG A 180 -53.79 21.61 -4.74
CA ARG A 180 -54.23 21.38 -6.12
C ARG A 180 -55.74 21.13 -6.18
N LEU A 181 -56.26 20.32 -5.27
CA LEU A 181 -57.69 19.97 -5.25
C LEU A 181 -58.56 21.17 -4.87
N ALA A 182 -58.13 21.99 -3.91
CA ALA A 182 -58.80 23.22 -3.52
C ALA A 182 -58.85 24.24 -4.66
N ALA A 183 -57.75 24.39 -5.43
CA ALA A 183 -57.71 25.23 -6.62
C ALA A 183 -58.69 24.78 -7.72
N LEU A 184 -59.12 23.52 -7.69
CA LEU A 184 -60.13 22.93 -8.59
C LEU A 184 -61.53 22.82 -7.96
N GLY A 185 -61.72 23.36 -6.74
CA GLY A 185 -63.00 23.34 -6.03
C GLY A 185 -63.44 21.95 -5.54
N ILE A 186 -62.50 21.03 -5.33
CA ILE A 186 -62.76 19.64 -4.90
C ILE A 186 -61.97 19.26 -3.66
N ARG A 187 -62.51 18.30 -2.89
CA ARG A 187 -61.80 17.67 -1.75
C ARG A 187 -61.39 16.24 -2.10
N ALA A 188 -60.28 15.77 -1.54
CA ALA A 188 -59.78 14.41 -1.75
C ALA A 188 -60.81 13.32 -1.41
N SER A 189 -61.71 13.57 -0.45
CA SER A 189 -62.80 12.66 -0.08
C SER A 189 -63.89 12.51 -1.15
N GLN A 190 -64.01 13.46 -2.07
CA GLN A 190 -65.00 13.43 -3.15
C GLN A 190 -64.53 12.59 -4.35
N ILE A 191 -63.23 12.27 -4.43
CA ILE A 191 -62.66 11.42 -5.47
C ILE A 191 -62.69 9.97 -4.98
N THR A 192 -63.52 9.16 -5.61
CA THR A 192 -63.86 7.82 -5.12
C THR A 192 -63.55 6.70 -6.12
N SER A 193 -63.24 7.02 -7.38
CA SER A 193 -62.98 6.00 -8.40
C SER A 193 -61.66 6.19 -9.18
N PRO A 194 -61.04 5.11 -9.68
CA PRO A 194 -59.88 5.18 -10.59
C PRO A 194 -60.11 6.03 -11.85
N ARG A 195 -61.35 6.09 -12.34
CA ARG A 195 -61.74 6.93 -13.48
C ARG A 195 -61.60 8.42 -13.15
N GLU A 196 -61.98 8.83 -11.93
CA GLU A 196 -61.87 10.22 -11.49
C GLU A 196 -60.41 10.64 -11.28
N VAL A 197 -59.53 9.71 -10.86
CA VAL A 197 -58.08 9.95 -10.79
C VAL A 197 -57.48 10.18 -12.18
N ALA A 198 -57.89 9.38 -13.18
CA ALA A 198 -57.47 9.56 -14.56
C ALA A 198 -57.96 10.89 -15.17
N GLN A 199 -59.22 11.29 -14.86
CA GLN A 199 -59.75 12.59 -15.26
C GLN A 199 -59.01 13.76 -14.61
N LEU A 200 -58.49 13.57 -13.40
CA LEU A 200 -57.70 14.59 -12.71
C LEU A 200 -56.30 14.74 -13.31
N ASP A 201 -55.68 13.65 -13.77
CA ASP A 201 -54.32 13.65 -14.32
C ASP A 201 -54.20 14.47 -15.63
N ILE A 202 -55.26 14.50 -16.45
CA ILE A 202 -55.31 15.27 -17.69
C ILE A 202 -55.57 16.78 -17.51
N ILE A 203 -55.65 17.27 -16.27
CA ILE A 203 -55.82 18.70 -15.96
C ILE A 203 -54.46 19.34 -15.68
N ILE A 204 -53.99 20.15 -16.62
CA ILE A 204 -52.74 20.91 -16.56
C ILE A 204 -52.96 22.20 -15.77
N SER A 205 -52.08 22.45 -14.80
CA SER A 205 -52.11 23.59 -13.89
C SER A 205 -50.69 23.97 -13.44
N THR A 206 -50.56 24.99 -12.59
CA THR A 206 -49.28 25.34 -11.98
C THR A 206 -48.72 24.23 -11.07
N TYR A 207 -49.59 23.38 -10.50
CA TYR A 207 -49.18 22.23 -9.68
C TYR A 207 -48.65 21.07 -10.53
N THR A 208 -49.21 20.83 -11.72
CA THR A 208 -48.60 19.85 -12.64
C THR A 208 -47.32 20.40 -13.27
N THR A 209 -47.23 21.74 -13.40
CA THR A 209 -46.00 22.42 -13.83
C THR A 209 -44.89 22.28 -12.79
N SER A 210 -45.17 22.42 -11.50
CA SER A 210 -44.17 22.19 -10.45
C SER A 210 -43.70 20.74 -10.39
N VAL A 211 -44.61 19.77 -10.58
CA VAL A 211 -44.25 18.35 -10.71
C VAL A 211 -43.37 18.12 -11.92
N ALA A 212 -43.74 18.65 -13.09
CA ALA A 212 -42.96 18.48 -14.31
C ALA A 212 -41.57 19.13 -14.21
N LEU A 213 -41.47 20.33 -13.61
CA LEU A 213 -40.20 20.99 -13.30
C LEU A 213 -39.34 20.16 -12.33
N THR A 214 -39.97 19.46 -11.37
CA THR A 214 -39.27 18.56 -10.44
C THR A 214 -38.83 17.27 -11.14
N MET A 215 -39.65 16.72 -12.05
CA MET A 215 -39.36 15.53 -12.85
C MET A 215 -38.33 15.76 -13.97
N CYS A 216 -38.05 17.01 -14.32
CA CYS A 216 -36.91 17.33 -15.20
C CYS A 216 -35.57 16.92 -14.57
N HIS A 217 -35.54 16.63 -13.27
CA HIS A 217 -34.36 16.13 -12.58
C HIS A 217 -34.20 14.60 -12.75
N PRO A 218 -33.02 14.11 -13.13
CA PRO A 218 -32.83 12.69 -13.46
C PRO A 218 -32.99 11.73 -12.26
N ASN A 219 -32.91 12.18 -10.99
CA ASN A 219 -33.24 11.32 -9.84
C ASN A 219 -34.74 11.16 -9.58
N VAL A 220 -35.55 11.88 -10.35
CA VAL A 220 -37.00 11.96 -10.14
C VAL A 220 -37.72 11.50 -11.40
N GLY A 221 -37.32 11.99 -12.57
CA GLY A 221 -37.97 11.68 -13.85
C GLY A 221 -37.86 10.21 -14.26
N THR A 222 -38.96 9.68 -14.81
CA THR A 222 -39.00 8.35 -15.43
C THR A 222 -39.94 8.37 -16.62
N VAL A 223 -39.60 7.61 -17.66
CA VAL A 223 -40.40 7.48 -18.89
C VAL A 223 -41.26 6.20 -18.89
N GLU A 224 -41.04 5.31 -17.91
CA GLU A 224 -41.86 4.10 -17.74
C GLU A 224 -43.24 4.49 -17.22
N SER A 225 -44.30 4.05 -17.90
CA SER A 225 -45.65 4.56 -17.69
C SER A 225 -46.16 4.43 -16.25
N THR A 226 -45.89 3.30 -15.58
CA THR A 226 -46.43 3.01 -14.25
C THR A 226 -45.62 3.69 -13.14
N ALA A 227 -44.31 3.71 -13.25
CA ALA A 227 -43.39 4.41 -12.37
C ALA A 227 -43.55 5.92 -12.52
N SER A 228 -43.80 6.43 -13.72
CA SER A 228 -44.11 7.85 -13.96
C SER A 228 -45.42 8.24 -13.29
N GLY A 229 -46.45 7.40 -13.39
CA GLY A 229 -47.71 7.60 -12.67
C GLY A 229 -47.53 7.59 -11.15
N ALA A 230 -46.72 6.68 -10.62
CA ALA A 230 -46.40 6.60 -9.19
C ALA A 230 -45.60 7.82 -8.71
N THR A 231 -44.61 8.24 -9.49
CA THR A 231 -43.78 9.42 -9.25
C THR A 231 -44.64 10.69 -9.26
N ASN A 232 -45.51 10.88 -10.26
CA ASN A 232 -46.46 11.99 -10.31
C ASN A 232 -47.31 12.06 -9.03
N ALA A 233 -47.90 10.92 -8.63
CA ALA A 233 -48.75 10.85 -7.44
C ALA A 233 -47.98 11.16 -6.14
N LEU A 234 -46.71 10.75 -6.07
CA LEU A 234 -45.82 10.97 -4.92
C LEU A 234 -45.37 12.43 -4.82
N LEU A 235 -44.91 13.01 -5.92
CA LEU A 235 -44.48 14.42 -6.00
C LEU A 235 -45.64 15.37 -5.76
N LEU A 236 -46.83 15.06 -6.29
CA LEU A 236 -48.03 15.84 -6.02
C LEU A 236 -48.40 15.85 -4.52
N LYS A 237 -47.89 14.93 -3.70
CA LYS A 237 -48.11 14.93 -2.25
C LYS A 237 -46.97 15.56 -1.45
N THR A 238 -45.89 15.91 -2.12
CA THR A 238 -44.71 16.51 -1.51
C THR A 238 -45.00 18.00 -1.24
N PRO A 239 -44.96 18.47 0.02
CA PRO A 239 -45.32 19.85 0.38
C PRO A 239 -44.53 20.91 -0.37
N GLU A 240 -43.23 20.69 -0.57
CA GLU A 240 -42.32 21.63 -1.25
C GLU A 240 -42.68 21.75 -2.74
N VAL A 241 -43.06 20.65 -3.39
CA VAL A 241 -43.52 20.64 -4.79
C VAL A 241 -44.85 21.38 -4.95
N SER A 242 -45.75 21.25 -3.96
CA SER A 242 -47.02 21.99 -3.96
C SER A 242 -46.82 23.48 -3.66
N THR A 243 -45.86 23.82 -2.79
CA THR A 243 -45.45 25.20 -2.50
C THR A 243 -44.93 25.90 -3.75
N LEU A 244 -44.09 25.23 -4.55
CA LEU A 244 -43.65 25.72 -5.85
C LEU A 244 -44.83 25.99 -6.79
N GLY A 245 -45.79 25.06 -6.86
CA GLY A 245 -46.99 25.22 -7.70
C GLY A 245 -47.86 26.42 -7.30
N SER A 246 -48.01 26.67 -5.99
CA SER A 246 -48.70 27.86 -5.48
C SER A 246 -47.92 29.15 -5.75
N TYR A 247 -46.58 29.10 -5.68
CA TYR A 247 -45.75 30.26 -5.95
C TYR A 247 -45.76 30.64 -7.45
N ILE A 248 -45.67 29.67 -8.36
CA ILE A 248 -45.84 29.89 -9.80
C ILE A 248 -47.20 30.55 -10.08
N ALA A 249 -48.28 30.08 -9.45
CA ALA A 249 -49.60 30.70 -9.58
C ALA A 249 -49.67 32.13 -9.04
N LYS A 250 -48.88 32.47 -8.01
CA LYS A 250 -48.76 33.84 -7.49
C LYS A 250 -47.97 34.73 -8.46
N MET A 251 -46.86 34.24 -9.01
CA MET A 251 -46.05 34.96 -10.00
C MET A 251 -46.89 35.33 -11.22
N GLN A 252 -47.57 34.34 -11.81
CA GLN A 252 -48.36 34.52 -13.02
C GLN A 252 -49.52 35.52 -12.80
N ARG A 253 -50.20 35.48 -11.65
CA ARG A 253 -51.26 36.45 -11.31
C ARG A 253 -50.72 37.87 -11.17
N GLY A 254 -49.48 38.02 -10.72
CA GLY A 254 -48.77 39.29 -10.65
C GLY A 254 -48.21 39.78 -11.99
N GLY A 255 -48.51 39.11 -13.11
CA GLY A 255 -48.00 39.47 -14.44
C GLY A 255 -46.54 39.11 -14.69
N ARG A 256 -45.96 38.22 -13.86
CA ARG A 256 -44.58 37.74 -13.98
C ARG A 256 -44.56 36.29 -14.45
N ASP A 257 -43.55 35.93 -15.24
CA ASP A 257 -43.43 34.59 -15.83
C ASP A 257 -42.30 33.81 -15.15
N PHE A 258 -42.48 32.49 -15.01
CA PHE A 258 -41.47 31.62 -14.41
C PHE A 258 -40.40 31.19 -15.42
N ALA A 259 -40.68 31.26 -16.73
CA ALA A 259 -39.67 31.11 -17.78
C ALA A 259 -40.02 31.92 -19.05
N THR A 260 -39.00 32.39 -19.75
CA THR A 260 -39.06 33.09 -21.04
C THR A 260 -38.38 32.29 -22.14
N LEU A 261 -38.84 32.40 -23.39
CA LEU A 261 -38.15 31.83 -24.55
C LEU A 261 -37.28 32.91 -25.20
N VAL A 262 -35.97 32.68 -25.26
CA VAL A 262 -34.97 33.64 -25.76
C VAL A 262 -34.18 33.05 -26.93
N GLN A 263 -33.78 33.90 -27.88
CA GLN A 263 -32.95 33.50 -29.02
C GLN A 263 -31.56 33.09 -28.53
N ALA A 264 -31.06 31.92 -28.93
CA ALA A 264 -29.67 31.54 -28.65
C ALA A 264 -28.71 32.43 -29.48
N THR A 265 -27.65 32.94 -28.86
CA THR A 265 -26.65 33.81 -29.48
C THR A 265 -25.21 33.32 -29.28
N ASP A 266 -24.33 33.63 -30.24
CA ASP A 266 -22.88 33.38 -30.21
C ASP A 266 -22.12 34.50 -29.46
N PRO A 267 -20.79 34.39 -29.17
CA PRO A 267 -20.04 35.41 -28.43
C PRO A 267 -20.08 36.82 -29.01
N ASP A 268 -20.29 36.93 -30.33
CA ASP A 268 -20.40 38.19 -31.05
C ASP A 268 -21.81 38.79 -31.04
N GLY A 269 -22.76 38.14 -30.35
CA GLY A 269 -24.16 38.55 -30.25
C GLY A 269 -25.03 38.14 -31.45
N SER A 270 -24.48 37.44 -32.44
CA SER A 270 -25.25 36.95 -33.58
C SER A 270 -26.10 35.72 -33.19
N PRO A 271 -27.25 35.46 -33.85
CA PRO A 271 -28.07 34.28 -33.56
C PRO A 271 -27.32 32.98 -33.84
N SER A 272 -27.22 32.09 -32.85
CA SER A 272 -26.64 30.76 -33.01
C SER A 272 -27.44 29.94 -34.03
N GLN A 273 -26.73 29.22 -34.89
CA GLN A 273 -27.33 28.41 -35.96
C GLN A 273 -27.00 26.92 -35.82
N ILE A 274 -27.94 26.07 -36.24
CA ILE A 274 -27.73 24.62 -36.39
C ILE A 274 -28.08 24.16 -37.80
N GLN A 275 -27.51 23.04 -38.21
CA GLN A 275 -27.72 22.41 -39.50
C GLN A 275 -28.51 21.12 -39.34
N LEU A 276 -29.65 21.06 -40.02
CA LEU A 276 -30.56 19.92 -40.03
C LEU A 276 -30.75 19.48 -41.48
N GLY A 277 -30.07 18.40 -41.87
CA GLY A 277 -29.92 18.05 -43.28
C GLY A 277 -29.21 19.17 -44.04
N ASP A 278 -29.83 19.69 -45.10
CA ASP A 278 -29.28 20.79 -45.91
C ASP A 278 -29.70 22.19 -45.42
N LYS A 279 -30.51 22.29 -44.36
CA LYS A 279 -31.05 23.57 -43.87
C LYS A 279 -30.29 24.07 -42.63
N THR A 280 -29.84 25.32 -42.69
CA THR A 280 -29.33 26.06 -41.53
C THR A 280 -30.44 26.92 -40.92
N THR A 281 -30.62 26.91 -39.60
CA THR A 281 -31.67 27.70 -38.93
C THR A 281 -31.27 28.17 -37.53
N PRO A 282 -31.70 29.38 -37.10
CA PRO A 282 -31.59 29.79 -35.70
C PRO A 282 -32.57 29.02 -34.81
N PHE A 283 -32.31 29.03 -33.49
CA PHE A 283 -33.16 28.37 -32.49
C PHE A 283 -33.27 29.17 -31.18
N SER A 284 -34.31 28.90 -30.41
CA SER A 284 -34.55 29.51 -29.09
C SER A 284 -34.36 28.49 -27.96
N ILE A 285 -34.00 28.99 -26.78
CA ILE A 285 -33.91 28.22 -25.53
C ILE A 285 -34.85 28.81 -24.48
N ALA A 286 -35.28 27.99 -23.52
CA ALA A 286 -36.04 28.49 -22.37
C ALA A 286 -35.11 28.92 -21.25
N GLU A 287 -35.38 30.08 -20.67
CA GLU A 287 -34.65 30.66 -19.55
C GLU A 287 -35.61 30.80 -18.36
N LEU A 288 -35.31 30.12 -17.25
CA LEU A 288 -36.06 30.28 -16.00
C LEU A 288 -35.82 31.68 -15.42
N ASN A 289 -36.82 32.21 -14.70
CA ASN A 289 -36.71 33.50 -14.03
C ASN A 289 -35.66 33.45 -12.90
N ARG A 290 -34.51 34.09 -13.12
CA ARG A 290 -33.40 34.12 -12.15
C ARG A 290 -33.45 35.32 -11.21
N ASP A 291 -34.23 36.34 -11.57
CA ASP A 291 -34.30 37.61 -10.84
C ASP A 291 -35.21 37.51 -9.60
N ASP A 292 -36.14 36.54 -9.57
CA ASP A 292 -37.00 36.28 -8.42
C ASP A 292 -36.39 35.22 -7.49
N HIS A 293 -35.64 35.66 -6.47
CA HIS A 293 -34.98 34.76 -5.51
C HIS A 293 -35.94 33.78 -4.81
N THR A 294 -37.19 34.19 -4.55
CA THR A 294 -38.18 33.32 -3.92
C THR A 294 -38.64 32.20 -4.87
N PHE A 295 -38.70 32.45 -6.18
CA PHE A 295 -38.92 31.40 -7.17
C PHE A 295 -37.78 30.38 -7.15
N VAL A 296 -36.53 30.86 -7.18
CA VAL A 296 -35.32 30.03 -7.17
C VAL A 296 -35.28 29.14 -5.92
N ASP A 297 -35.56 29.70 -4.74
CA ASP A 297 -35.58 28.94 -3.48
C ASP A 297 -36.70 27.91 -3.41
N ALA A 298 -37.92 28.26 -3.85
CA ALA A 298 -39.05 27.33 -3.91
C ALA A 298 -38.79 26.18 -4.89
N HIS A 299 -38.16 26.48 -6.03
CA HIS A 299 -37.77 25.48 -7.04
C HIS A 299 -36.70 24.52 -6.50
N ARG A 300 -35.67 25.04 -5.82
CA ARG A 300 -34.64 24.24 -5.16
C ARG A 300 -35.22 23.33 -4.06
N ALA A 301 -36.14 23.84 -3.25
CA ALA A 301 -36.79 23.06 -2.20
C ALA A 301 -37.63 21.91 -2.77
N ALA A 302 -38.41 22.17 -3.82
CA ALA A 302 -39.21 21.15 -4.51
C ALA A 302 -38.34 20.03 -5.08
N LEU A 303 -37.20 20.38 -5.69
CA LEU A 303 -36.24 19.41 -6.22
C LEU A 303 -35.61 18.54 -5.12
N ARG A 304 -35.06 19.16 -4.07
CA ARG A 304 -34.44 18.42 -2.94
C ARG A 304 -35.42 17.45 -2.29
N SER A 305 -36.67 17.88 -2.09
CA SER A 305 -37.71 17.05 -1.51
C SER A 305 -38.18 15.96 -2.46
N GLY A 306 -38.35 16.27 -3.75
CA GLY A 306 -38.71 15.29 -4.78
C GLY A 306 -37.68 14.16 -4.91
N ILE A 307 -36.38 14.49 -4.89
CA ILE A 307 -35.28 13.51 -4.91
C ILE A 307 -35.34 12.58 -3.71
N ARG A 308 -35.42 13.12 -2.49
CA ARG A 308 -35.51 12.31 -1.26
C ARG A 308 -36.73 11.41 -1.29
N THR A 309 -37.88 11.96 -1.65
CA THR A 309 -39.16 11.24 -1.61
C THR A 309 -39.18 10.08 -2.61
N VAL A 310 -38.66 10.25 -3.83
CA VAL A 310 -38.56 9.16 -4.81
C VAL A 310 -37.50 8.13 -4.42
N ARG A 311 -36.36 8.56 -3.85
CA ARG A 311 -35.26 7.69 -3.44
C ARG A 311 -35.62 6.80 -2.24
N ASP A 312 -36.36 7.35 -1.28
CA ASP A 312 -36.72 6.65 -0.04
C ASP A 312 -37.96 5.73 -0.23
N ASP A 313 -38.56 5.71 -1.43
CA ASP A 313 -39.67 4.81 -1.76
C ASP A 313 -39.14 3.46 -2.29
N ALA A 314 -39.28 2.42 -1.47
CA ALA A 314 -38.80 1.06 -1.76
C ALA A 314 -39.40 0.43 -3.04
N THR A 315 -40.48 0.98 -3.60
CA THR A 315 -41.07 0.53 -4.88
C THR A 315 -40.53 1.28 -6.09
N LEU A 316 -39.87 2.42 -5.86
CA LEU A 316 -39.21 3.28 -6.83
C LEU A 316 -37.67 3.28 -6.67
N GLY A 317 -37.11 2.51 -5.72
CA GLY A 317 -35.84 1.76 -5.82
C GLY A 317 -35.08 1.52 -4.49
N ALA A 318 -33.89 0.91 -4.56
CA ALA A 318 -33.06 0.49 -3.41
C ALA A 318 -31.55 0.73 -3.65
N VAL A 319 -30.78 1.02 -2.59
CA VAL A 319 -29.31 1.25 -2.62
C VAL A 319 -28.55 -0.08 -2.51
N ILE A 320 -27.42 -0.25 -3.23
CA ILE A 320 -26.60 -1.47 -3.25
C ILE A 320 -25.18 -1.20 -2.70
N ASP A 321 -24.59 -2.16 -2.01
CA ASP A 321 -23.29 -2.07 -1.32
C ASP A 321 -22.22 -3.06 -1.86
N LYS A 322 -22.47 -3.77 -2.98
CA LYS A 322 -21.56 -4.78 -3.55
C LYS A 322 -21.49 -4.78 -5.10
N PRO A 323 -20.39 -5.27 -5.71
CA PRO A 323 -20.24 -5.39 -7.17
C PRO A 323 -21.32 -6.26 -7.82
N LEU A 324 -21.68 -5.94 -9.06
CA LEU A 324 -22.77 -6.58 -9.80
C LEU A 324 -22.56 -8.10 -10.02
N ALA A 325 -21.30 -8.53 -10.04
CA ALA A 325 -20.88 -9.92 -10.23
C ALA A 325 -21.00 -10.79 -8.97
N GLU A 326 -21.21 -10.20 -7.79
CA GLU A 326 -21.16 -10.89 -6.49
C GLU A 326 -22.52 -10.91 -5.75
N GLN A 327 -23.63 -10.61 -6.43
CA GLN A 327 -24.96 -10.53 -5.81
C GLN A 327 -25.86 -11.75 -6.02
N ASP A 328 -26.67 -12.05 -5.00
CA ASP A 328 -27.70 -13.09 -4.95
C ASP A 328 -28.97 -12.67 -5.74
N ASP A 329 -29.62 -13.62 -6.42
CA ASP A 329 -30.69 -13.41 -7.43
C ASP A 329 -32.01 -12.86 -6.86
N THR A 330 -32.12 -12.71 -5.54
CA THR A 330 -33.37 -12.46 -4.82
C THR A 330 -33.70 -10.96 -4.60
N VAL A 331 -32.76 -10.04 -4.84
CA VAL A 331 -33.01 -8.58 -4.72
C VAL A 331 -33.61 -8.04 -6.03
N LYS A 332 -34.91 -7.71 -6.02
CA LYS A 332 -35.63 -7.20 -7.20
C LYS A 332 -35.13 -5.81 -7.62
N ARG A 333 -34.22 -5.78 -8.60
CA ARG A 333 -33.56 -4.60 -9.22
C ARG A 333 -34.51 -3.72 -10.05
N GLN A 334 -35.38 -2.91 -9.41
CA GLN A 334 -36.45 -2.23 -10.15
C GLN A 334 -36.28 -0.73 -10.44
N THR A 335 -35.30 0.01 -9.89
CA THR A 335 -35.09 1.41 -10.35
C THR A 335 -33.76 2.09 -9.97
N TRP A 336 -33.02 1.61 -8.96
CA TRP A 336 -31.71 2.18 -8.59
C TRP A 336 -30.67 1.07 -8.43
N ILE A 337 -29.49 1.26 -9.03
CA ILE A 337 -28.23 0.64 -8.61
C ILE A 337 -27.32 1.82 -8.29
N GLN A 338 -27.21 2.21 -7.02
CA GLN A 338 -26.09 3.04 -6.60
C GLN A 338 -25.05 2.10 -6.01
N PRO A 339 -23.81 2.07 -6.52
CA PRO A 339 -22.68 1.81 -5.63
C PRO A 339 -22.69 2.93 -4.58
N GLN A 340 -22.81 2.61 -3.30
CA GLN A 340 -22.38 3.58 -2.30
C GLN A 340 -20.92 3.93 -2.63
N GLY A 341 -20.62 5.23 -2.70
CA GLY A 341 -19.26 5.73 -2.92
C GLY A 341 -18.30 4.95 -2.02
N VAL A 342 -17.57 4.02 -2.63
CA VAL A 342 -16.57 3.24 -1.93
C VAL A 342 -15.48 4.24 -1.64
N VAL A 343 -15.35 4.63 -0.37
CA VAL A 343 -14.09 5.20 0.12
C VAL A 343 -13.04 4.19 -0.33
N PRO A 344 -12.08 4.56 -1.21
CA PRO A 344 -11.09 3.61 -1.70
C PRO A 344 -10.45 2.95 -0.49
N ARG A 345 -10.73 1.66 -0.29
CA ARG A 345 -10.02 0.86 0.69
C ARG A 345 -8.97 0.12 -0.11
N PRO A 346 -7.69 0.53 -0.04
CA PRO A 346 -6.62 -0.29 -0.60
C PRO A 346 -6.71 -1.68 0.06
N THR A 347 -7.21 -2.65 -0.69
CA THR A 347 -7.22 -4.05 -0.27
C THR A 347 -5.82 -4.58 -0.48
N ALA A 348 -5.27 -5.25 0.53
CA ALA A 348 -3.94 -5.85 0.43
C ALA A 348 -3.84 -6.83 -0.75
N TYR A 349 -2.64 -6.87 -1.35
CA TYR A 349 -2.20 -7.69 -2.48
C TYR A 349 -3.05 -8.92 -2.81
N SER A 350 -3.37 -9.09 -4.09
CA SER A 350 -3.95 -10.34 -4.59
C SER A 350 -2.92 -11.45 -4.46
N ARG A 351 -3.45 -12.67 -4.34
CA ARG A 351 -2.68 -13.92 -4.43
C ARG A 351 -1.79 -13.87 -5.68
N ALA A 352 -0.50 -14.18 -5.52
CA ALA A 352 0.42 -14.36 -6.63
C ALA A 352 -0.17 -15.36 -7.62
N LEU A 353 -0.29 -14.95 -8.88
CA LEU A 353 -0.66 -15.84 -9.99
C LEU A 353 0.63 -16.37 -10.57
N ALA A 354 0.80 -17.70 -10.54
CA ALA A 354 2.01 -18.39 -10.97
C ALA A 354 2.29 -18.05 -12.44
N GLY A 355 3.33 -17.25 -12.69
CA GLY A 355 3.63 -16.70 -14.00
C GLY A 355 4.38 -17.65 -14.93
N GLY A 356 4.62 -18.91 -14.57
CA GLY A 356 5.60 -19.74 -15.27
C GLY A 356 7.04 -19.31 -14.96
N ALA A 357 8.01 -20.20 -15.18
CA ALA A 357 9.45 -20.00 -14.88
C ALA A 357 9.82 -19.62 -13.42
N GLY A 358 8.92 -19.84 -12.46
CA GLY A 358 9.18 -19.52 -11.03
C GLY A 358 8.99 -18.06 -10.64
N LEU A 359 8.46 -17.22 -11.55
CA LEU A 359 8.08 -15.84 -11.30
C LEU A 359 6.61 -15.70 -10.91
N ASP A 360 6.33 -14.77 -10.01
CA ASP A 360 5.02 -14.36 -9.55
C ASP A 360 4.73 -12.93 -10.01
N VAL A 361 3.60 -12.73 -10.69
CA VAL A 361 3.12 -11.39 -11.08
C VAL A 361 2.29 -10.82 -9.93
N LYS A 362 2.64 -9.61 -9.48
CA LYS A 362 1.88 -8.87 -8.47
C LYS A 362 1.33 -7.58 -9.03
N VAL A 363 0.04 -7.34 -8.78
CA VAL A 363 -0.64 -6.07 -9.03
C VAL A 363 -0.78 -5.34 -7.69
N LYS A 364 -0.35 -4.08 -7.62
CA LYS A 364 -0.37 -3.26 -6.39
C LYS A 364 -1.78 -3.10 -5.84
N ASN A 365 -2.74 -2.77 -6.71
CA ASN A 365 -4.15 -2.61 -6.36
C ASN A 365 -5.01 -3.54 -7.25
N PRO A 366 -5.30 -4.78 -6.82
CA PRO A 366 -6.11 -5.73 -7.60
C PRO A 366 -7.62 -5.51 -7.43
N GLY A 367 -8.05 -4.75 -6.42
CA GLY A 367 -9.45 -4.40 -6.19
C GLY A 367 -9.93 -3.25 -7.07
N ASP A 368 -11.17 -2.81 -6.84
CA ASP A 368 -11.72 -1.62 -7.49
C ASP A 368 -10.93 -0.37 -7.06
N VAL A 369 -10.30 0.28 -8.04
CA VAL A 369 -9.72 1.61 -7.86
C VAL A 369 -10.47 2.55 -8.77
N PHE A 370 -11.39 3.32 -8.20
CA PHE A 370 -12.14 4.34 -8.94
C PHE A 370 -12.90 3.75 -10.15
N GLY A 371 -13.53 2.58 -9.97
CA GLY A 371 -14.25 1.87 -11.03
C GLY A 371 -13.36 1.06 -11.96
N ILE A 372 -12.04 1.03 -11.75
CA ILE A 372 -11.09 0.26 -12.56
C ILE A 372 -10.65 -0.98 -11.82
N THR A 373 -10.79 -2.14 -12.46
CA THR A 373 -10.25 -3.41 -11.96
C THR A 373 -9.19 -3.93 -12.92
N THR A 374 -8.02 -4.31 -12.40
CA THR A 374 -6.91 -4.89 -13.18
C THR A 374 -6.66 -6.32 -12.73
N VAL A 375 -6.83 -7.28 -13.66
CA VAL A 375 -6.65 -8.71 -13.38
C VAL A 375 -5.58 -9.26 -14.32
N VAL A 376 -4.68 -10.09 -13.80
CA VAL A 376 -3.75 -10.87 -14.64
C VAL A 376 -4.54 -12.02 -15.27
N ASN A 377 -4.64 -12.07 -16.59
CA ASN A 377 -5.48 -13.02 -17.34
C ASN A 377 -4.66 -14.14 -18.03
N GLY A 378 -3.40 -14.34 -17.64
CA GLY A 378 -2.52 -15.40 -18.14
C GLY A 378 -1.16 -15.45 -17.42
N THR A 379 -0.23 -16.27 -17.92
CA THR A 379 1.12 -16.44 -17.35
C THR A 379 2.14 -15.50 -18.02
N TYR A 380 3.25 -15.21 -17.35
CA TYR A 380 4.36 -14.45 -17.91
C TYR A 380 5.14 -15.33 -18.90
N GLU A 381 5.25 -14.88 -20.15
CA GLU A 381 5.98 -15.62 -21.18
C GLU A 381 6.65 -14.64 -22.15
N ASN A 382 7.93 -14.86 -22.50
CA ASN A 382 8.68 -14.04 -23.47
C ASN A 382 8.64 -12.51 -23.19
N GLY A 383 8.77 -12.10 -21.92
CA GLY A 383 8.75 -10.68 -21.54
C GLY A 383 7.36 -10.04 -21.52
N LYS A 384 6.29 -10.86 -21.69
CA LYS A 384 4.92 -10.38 -21.81
C LYS A 384 4.08 -10.77 -20.60
N VAL A 385 3.33 -9.80 -20.06
CA VAL A 385 2.32 -10.01 -19.01
C VAL A 385 0.94 -9.69 -19.60
N PRO A 386 0.07 -10.69 -19.82
CA PRO A 386 -1.28 -10.43 -20.27
C PRO A 386 -2.14 -9.96 -19.07
N LEU A 387 -2.89 -8.88 -19.29
CA LEU A 387 -3.82 -8.32 -18.32
C LEU A 387 -5.21 -8.15 -18.95
N LYS A 388 -6.24 -8.27 -18.11
CA LYS A 388 -7.60 -7.85 -18.41
C LYS A 388 -7.95 -6.67 -17.51
N VAL A 389 -8.41 -5.58 -18.12
CA VAL A 389 -8.80 -4.37 -17.39
C VAL A 389 -10.29 -4.11 -17.63
N ALA A 390 -11.03 -3.81 -16.57
CA ALA A 390 -12.44 -3.47 -16.60
C ALA A 390 -12.66 -2.02 -16.13
N ASN A 391 -13.69 -1.37 -16.66
CA ASN A 391 -14.18 -0.05 -16.23
C ASN A 391 -15.67 -0.13 -15.93
N ASP A 392 -16.03 -0.06 -14.67
CA ASP A 392 -17.40 -0.16 -14.18
C ASP A 392 -18.09 1.21 -14.04
N TYR A 393 -17.39 2.31 -14.38
CA TYR A 393 -17.93 3.67 -14.32
C TYR A 393 -18.48 4.12 -15.68
N VAL A 394 -19.40 5.09 -15.64
CA VAL A 394 -20.11 5.66 -16.79
C VAL A 394 -19.25 6.77 -17.42
N ARG A 395 -17.99 6.45 -17.74
CA ARG A 395 -17.03 7.33 -18.42
C ARG A 395 -16.11 6.57 -19.36
N TRP A 396 -15.55 7.27 -20.34
CA TRP A 396 -14.49 6.76 -21.20
C TRP A 396 -13.13 7.00 -20.56
N VAL A 397 -12.23 6.02 -20.66
CA VAL A 397 -10.91 6.07 -20.05
C VAL A 397 -9.86 5.56 -21.05
N TYR A 398 -8.73 6.24 -21.14
CA TYR A 398 -7.55 5.75 -21.86
C TYR A 398 -6.62 5.00 -20.90
N ALA A 399 -6.14 3.83 -21.30
CA ALA A 399 -5.10 3.11 -20.59
C ALA A 399 -3.74 3.35 -21.23
N TYR A 400 -2.77 3.70 -20.39
CA TYR A 400 -1.38 3.93 -20.75
C TYR A 400 -0.43 3.13 -19.84
N VAL A 401 0.81 2.93 -20.28
CA VAL A 401 1.89 2.35 -19.47
C VAL A 401 3.17 3.18 -19.52
N GLN A 402 3.84 3.26 -18.37
CA GLN A 402 5.21 3.74 -18.18
C GLN A 402 6.06 2.59 -17.62
N TYR A 403 7.23 2.35 -18.19
CA TYR A 403 8.18 1.37 -17.66
C TYR A 403 9.21 2.08 -16.80
N LEU A 404 9.49 1.55 -15.61
CA LEU A 404 10.41 2.15 -14.64
C LEU A 404 11.58 1.22 -14.35
N GLY A 405 12.78 1.79 -14.33
CA GLY A 405 14.04 1.14 -13.97
C GLY A 405 14.71 1.84 -12.78
N LYS A 406 16.04 1.74 -12.69
CA LYS A 406 16.85 2.18 -11.53
C LYS A 406 16.41 3.53 -10.95
N GLY A 407 16.06 3.53 -9.66
CA GLY A 407 15.68 4.74 -8.92
C GLY A 407 14.31 5.32 -9.31
N GLY A 408 13.43 4.53 -9.94
CA GLY A 408 12.12 4.98 -10.42
C GLY A 408 12.18 5.79 -11.71
N GLN A 409 13.32 5.76 -12.42
CA GLN A 409 13.49 6.49 -13.68
C GLN A 409 12.75 5.78 -14.81
N ALA A 410 12.10 6.55 -15.68
CA ALA A 410 11.41 6.00 -16.84
C ALA A 410 12.41 5.36 -17.82
N VAL A 411 12.15 4.11 -18.21
CA VAL A 411 12.89 3.38 -19.24
C VAL A 411 12.10 3.50 -20.55
N PRO A 412 12.67 4.09 -21.61
CA PRO A 412 12.02 4.17 -22.90
C PRO A 412 11.68 2.77 -23.44
N ALA A 413 10.48 2.61 -24.03
CA ALA A 413 10.07 1.33 -24.62
C ALA A 413 10.84 0.96 -25.90
N THR A 414 11.68 1.85 -26.44
CA THR A 414 12.51 1.62 -27.63
C THR A 414 13.89 2.29 -27.51
N THR A 415 14.88 1.71 -28.21
CA THR A 415 16.26 2.16 -28.29
C THR A 415 16.34 3.51 -29.01
N GLY A 416 16.38 4.63 -28.26
CA GLY A 416 16.45 5.96 -28.85
C GLY A 416 16.14 7.16 -27.94
N GLY A 417 15.75 6.95 -26.68
CA GLY A 417 15.66 8.03 -25.69
C GLY A 417 14.54 9.06 -25.88
N LYS A 418 13.64 8.85 -26.85
CA LYS A 418 12.39 9.59 -27.00
C LYS A 418 11.26 8.59 -27.23
N TYR A 419 10.19 8.65 -26.42
CA TYR A 419 8.87 8.18 -26.83
C TYR A 419 8.35 9.21 -27.86
N PRO A 420 8.76 9.11 -29.12
CA PRO A 420 7.83 8.65 -30.14
C PRO A 420 8.54 7.80 -31.21
N ASP A 421 7.90 6.70 -31.63
CA ASP A 421 8.18 6.17 -32.96
C ASP A 421 7.04 6.61 -33.90
N THR A 422 7.42 7.08 -35.08
CA THR A 422 6.51 7.65 -36.09
C THR A 422 5.56 6.63 -36.71
N ASP A 423 5.66 5.35 -36.32
CA ASP A 423 4.91 4.21 -36.87
C ASP A 423 3.85 3.62 -35.92
N ALA A 424 3.56 4.26 -34.77
CA ALA A 424 2.56 3.76 -33.82
C ALA A 424 1.13 3.83 -34.39
N GLN A 425 0.44 2.69 -34.43
CA GLN A 425 -0.98 2.56 -34.83
C GLN A 425 -1.97 3.15 -33.79
N GLY A 426 -1.50 3.81 -32.72
CA GLY A 426 -2.32 4.40 -31.64
C GLY A 426 -1.76 5.72 -31.07
N PRO A 427 -2.49 6.40 -30.16
CA PRO A 427 -2.14 7.72 -29.62
C PRO A 427 -1.09 7.68 -28.49
N ASP A 428 0.10 7.12 -28.78
CA ASP A 428 1.26 7.23 -27.89
C ASP A 428 1.62 8.69 -27.61
N THR A 429 2.04 9.00 -26.38
CA THR A 429 2.47 10.35 -25.98
C THR A 429 3.98 10.41 -25.73
N GLN A 430 4.50 11.61 -25.48
CA GLN A 430 5.91 11.82 -25.14
C GLN A 430 6.35 11.09 -23.87
N TYR A 431 5.40 10.75 -22.98
CA TYR A 431 5.70 10.23 -21.65
C TYR A 431 5.14 8.84 -21.40
N SER A 432 4.25 8.33 -22.27
CA SER A 432 3.48 7.12 -22.00
C SER A 432 3.10 6.38 -23.28
N LYS A 433 3.09 5.04 -23.23
CA LYS A 433 2.63 4.18 -24.33
C LYS A 433 1.15 3.84 -24.18
N PHE A 434 0.37 3.97 -25.24
CA PHE A 434 -1.05 3.68 -25.26
C PHE A 434 -1.31 2.18 -25.29
N LEU A 435 -2.21 1.72 -24.43
CA LEU A 435 -2.63 0.32 -24.34
C LEU A 435 -4.03 0.08 -24.90
N GLY A 436 -4.93 1.06 -24.84
CA GLY A 436 -6.30 0.91 -25.34
C GLY A 436 -7.29 1.91 -24.74
N VAL A 437 -8.49 1.93 -25.31
CA VAL A 437 -9.64 2.69 -24.78
C VAL A 437 -10.51 1.75 -23.96
N LEU A 438 -10.67 2.04 -22.67
CA LEU A 438 -11.67 1.40 -21.83
C LEU A 438 -13.03 2.07 -22.07
N PRO A 439 -14.03 1.33 -22.59
CA PRO A 439 -15.35 1.86 -22.79
C PRO A 439 -16.09 2.00 -21.46
N GLN A 440 -17.06 2.91 -21.44
CA GLN A 440 -17.97 3.08 -20.31
C GLN A 440 -18.96 1.91 -20.17
N VAL A 441 -19.58 1.80 -18.99
CA VAL A 441 -20.82 1.05 -18.84
C VAL A 441 -21.95 1.81 -19.57
N PRO A 442 -22.60 1.24 -20.61
CA PRO A 442 -23.75 1.89 -21.24
C PRO A 442 -24.94 1.96 -20.29
N THR A 443 -25.38 3.17 -19.96
CA THR A 443 -26.56 3.41 -19.12
C THR A 443 -27.56 4.35 -19.78
N ILE A 444 -28.85 4.22 -19.42
CA ILE A 444 -29.89 5.24 -19.67
C ILE A 444 -30.44 5.66 -18.32
N LEU A 445 -30.27 6.93 -17.94
CA LEU A 445 -30.70 7.44 -16.63
C LEU A 445 -30.18 6.57 -15.45
N GLY A 446 -28.92 6.12 -15.53
CA GLY A 446 -28.32 5.25 -14.51
C GLY A 446 -28.70 3.76 -14.60
N ILE A 447 -29.44 3.33 -15.63
CA ILE A 447 -29.82 1.91 -15.83
C ILE A 447 -28.88 1.22 -16.83
N PRO A 448 -28.09 0.20 -16.44
CA PRO A 448 -27.20 -0.53 -17.34
C PRO A 448 -27.93 -1.29 -18.46
N LEU A 449 -27.38 -1.21 -19.68
CA LEU A 449 -27.92 -1.85 -20.89
C LEU A 449 -27.25 -3.21 -21.18
N GLY A 450 -27.59 -4.27 -20.43
CA GLY A 450 -27.27 -5.67 -20.78
C GLY A 450 -25.78 -6.03 -20.75
N PRO A 451 -25.35 -7.27 -21.11
CA PRO A 451 -23.98 -7.72 -20.85
C PRO A 451 -22.97 -6.86 -21.62
N THR A 452 -22.22 -6.07 -20.85
CA THR A 452 -21.36 -4.99 -21.31
C THR A 452 -19.97 -5.52 -21.63
N THR A 453 -19.45 -5.27 -22.84
CA THR A 453 -18.01 -5.33 -23.12
C THR A 453 -17.35 -4.07 -22.55
N ASN A 454 -17.31 -3.91 -21.22
CA ASN A 454 -16.64 -2.80 -20.51
C ASN A 454 -15.17 -3.13 -20.16
N THR A 455 -14.62 -4.13 -20.84
CA THR A 455 -13.28 -4.66 -20.59
C THR A 455 -12.41 -4.52 -21.83
N ILE A 456 -11.09 -4.40 -21.61
CA ILE A 456 -10.08 -4.59 -22.64
C ILE A 456 -9.08 -5.65 -22.17
N ASP A 457 -8.54 -6.41 -23.11
CA ASP A 457 -7.37 -7.26 -22.87
C ASP A 457 -6.13 -6.51 -23.39
N VAL A 458 -5.11 -6.38 -22.55
CA VAL A 458 -3.85 -5.68 -22.85
C VAL A 458 -2.67 -6.58 -22.55
N THR A 459 -1.55 -6.37 -23.22
CA THR A 459 -0.32 -7.13 -22.96
C THR A 459 0.83 -6.18 -22.67
N LEU A 460 1.40 -6.24 -21.47
CA LEU A 460 2.58 -5.47 -21.12
C LEU A 460 3.82 -6.15 -21.67
N SER A 461 4.67 -5.40 -22.37
CA SER A 461 5.98 -5.89 -22.83
C SER A 461 7.07 -5.19 -22.01
N LEU A 462 7.62 -5.84 -20.98
CA LEU A 462 8.62 -5.20 -20.12
C LEU A 462 9.96 -5.10 -20.88
N PRO A 463 10.52 -3.89 -21.08
CA PRO A 463 11.82 -3.71 -21.72
C PRO A 463 12.97 -4.12 -20.79
N GLU A 464 14.16 -4.38 -21.36
CA GLU A 464 15.37 -4.68 -20.60
C GLU A 464 15.66 -3.55 -19.59
N GLY A 465 15.91 -3.91 -18.32
CA GLY A 465 16.19 -2.95 -17.24
C GLY A 465 14.97 -2.32 -16.56
N ALA A 466 13.74 -2.61 -17.01
CA ALA A 466 12.53 -2.24 -16.28
C ALA A 466 12.18 -3.29 -15.22
N HIS A 467 11.93 -2.85 -13.99
CA HIS A 467 11.49 -3.71 -12.87
C HIS A 467 10.01 -3.47 -12.50
N THR A 468 9.41 -2.41 -13.02
CA THR A 468 8.01 -2.04 -12.73
C THR A 468 7.33 -1.51 -13.99
N ALA A 469 6.10 -1.96 -14.22
CA ALA A 469 5.20 -1.35 -15.19
C ALA A 469 4.12 -0.56 -14.44
N ARG A 470 4.14 0.76 -14.59
CA ARG A 470 3.14 1.67 -14.04
C ARG A 470 2.04 1.87 -15.07
N LEU A 471 0.82 1.50 -14.72
CA LEU A 471 -0.38 1.71 -15.52
C LEU A 471 -1.01 3.06 -15.15
N LEU A 472 -1.37 3.84 -16.17
CA LEU A 472 -2.02 5.13 -16.02
C LEU A 472 -3.37 5.10 -16.73
N PHE A 473 -4.46 5.26 -16.00
CA PHE A 473 -5.81 5.34 -16.54
C PHE A 473 -6.28 6.80 -16.54
N CYS A 474 -6.48 7.37 -17.73
CA CYS A 474 -6.68 8.81 -17.93
C CYS A 474 -8.08 9.10 -18.48
N GLY A 475 -8.81 10.05 -17.89
CA GLY A 475 -10.19 10.38 -18.28
C GLY A 475 -10.76 11.58 -17.52
N LEU A 476 -12.06 11.87 -17.69
CA LEU A 476 -12.72 12.98 -16.98
C LEU A 476 -12.65 12.76 -15.47
N GLY A 477 -12.08 13.72 -14.74
CA GLY A 477 -11.80 13.66 -13.30
C GLY A 477 -11.96 15.03 -12.61
N SER A 478 -11.82 15.08 -11.28
CA SER A 478 -11.68 16.34 -10.54
C SER A 478 -10.51 16.25 -9.57
N ASP A 479 -9.51 17.11 -9.76
CA ASP A 479 -8.27 17.03 -8.98
C ASP A 479 -8.31 18.01 -7.82
N ILE A 480 -9.09 17.63 -6.82
CA ILE A 480 -9.25 18.39 -5.57
C ILE A 480 -7.93 18.44 -4.76
N ASN A 481 -6.91 17.67 -5.13
CA ASN A 481 -5.64 17.52 -4.39
C ASN A 481 -4.34 17.59 -5.25
N GLY A 482 -4.41 17.87 -6.56
CA GLY A 482 -3.23 18.18 -7.39
C GLY A 482 -2.29 17.03 -7.75
N GLY A 483 -2.77 15.79 -7.85
CA GLY A 483 -1.93 14.59 -7.91
C GLY A 483 -1.33 14.21 -9.27
N TRP A 484 -1.85 14.71 -10.41
CA TRP A 484 -1.36 14.22 -11.72
C TRP A 484 0.09 14.59 -12.01
N ARG A 485 0.60 15.65 -11.38
CA ARG A 485 1.97 16.17 -11.62
C ARG A 485 3.06 15.25 -11.09
N ASP A 486 2.72 14.30 -10.24
CA ASP A 486 3.66 13.29 -9.73
C ASP A 486 4.02 12.23 -10.79
N TYR A 487 3.24 12.13 -11.88
CA TYR A 487 3.40 11.13 -12.93
C TYR A 487 4.12 11.63 -14.19
N PHE A 488 4.33 12.95 -14.30
CA PHE A 488 4.94 13.60 -15.47
C PHE A 488 6.00 14.63 -15.04
N PRO A 489 7.02 14.90 -15.87
CA PRO A 489 7.99 15.95 -15.58
C PRO A 489 7.33 17.33 -15.33
N ALA A 490 7.96 18.15 -14.48
CA ALA A 490 7.42 19.44 -14.08
C ALA A 490 7.16 20.41 -15.26
N ASP A 491 7.84 20.21 -16.38
CA ASP A 491 7.75 20.99 -17.62
C ASP A 491 6.81 20.37 -18.69
N ALA A 492 6.24 19.19 -18.45
CA ALA A 492 5.45 18.46 -19.44
C ALA A 492 4.19 19.20 -19.93
N TYR A 493 3.55 19.97 -19.04
CA TYR A 493 2.29 20.69 -19.31
C TYR A 493 2.26 22.05 -18.57
N PRO A 494 3.00 23.07 -19.04
CA PRO A 494 3.13 24.35 -18.32
C PRO A 494 1.78 25.09 -18.25
N ASN A 495 1.44 25.58 -17.05
CA ASN A 495 0.24 26.38 -16.77
C ASN A 495 -1.12 25.71 -17.06
N ARG A 496 -1.13 24.40 -17.37
CA ARG A 496 -2.36 23.61 -17.58
C ARG A 496 -2.87 23.02 -16.27
N ILE A 497 -4.17 22.75 -16.22
CA ILE A 497 -4.84 22.13 -15.07
C ILE A 497 -4.83 20.59 -15.11
N ALA A 498 -4.57 19.96 -16.28
CA ALA A 498 -4.47 18.51 -16.47
C ALA A 498 -3.60 18.15 -17.70
N PRO A 499 -3.10 16.90 -17.83
CA PRO A 499 -2.35 16.43 -19.00
C PRO A 499 -3.19 16.55 -20.28
N THR A 500 -2.74 17.38 -21.21
CA THR A 500 -3.56 17.71 -22.37
C THR A 500 -3.72 16.51 -23.30
N ASN A 501 -2.72 15.65 -23.46
CA ASN A 501 -2.78 14.62 -24.51
C ASN A 501 -3.47 13.34 -24.04
N GLU A 502 -3.19 12.91 -22.82
CA GLU A 502 -3.68 11.66 -22.23
C GLU A 502 -5.15 11.76 -21.77
N VAL A 503 -5.66 12.95 -21.46
CA VAL A 503 -6.98 13.16 -20.83
C VAL A 503 -8.04 13.74 -21.80
N LEU A 504 -7.62 14.57 -22.76
CA LEU A 504 -8.50 15.36 -23.63
C LEU A 504 -9.61 14.56 -24.32
N ALA A 505 -9.23 13.52 -25.07
CA ALA A 505 -10.17 12.75 -25.89
C ALA A 505 -11.18 11.96 -25.05
N PRO A 506 -10.78 11.15 -24.04
CA PRO A 506 -11.74 10.46 -23.19
C PRO A 506 -12.61 11.44 -22.39
N ALA A 507 -12.09 12.60 -21.99
CA ALA A 507 -12.86 13.60 -21.24
C ALA A 507 -13.89 14.35 -22.09
N LEU A 508 -13.54 14.78 -23.31
CA LEU A 508 -14.48 15.40 -24.25
C LEU A 508 -15.56 14.43 -24.70
N VAL A 509 -15.22 13.17 -24.97
CA VAL A 509 -16.21 12.15 -25.33
C VAL A 509 -17.16 11.86 -24.15
N THR A 510 -16.65 11.77 -22.93
CA THR A 510 -17.48 11.62 -21.73
C THR A 510 -18.41 12.83 -21.55
N GLY A 511 -17.89 14.06 -21.65
CA GLY A 511 -18.67 15.28 -21.50
C GLY A 511 -19.75 15.47 -22.57
N ILE A 512 -19.40 15.29 -23.86
CA ILE A 512 -20.30 15.57 -24.98
C ILE A 512 -21.24 14.39 -25.26
N LEU A 513 -20.73 13.17 -25.27
CA LEU A 513 -21.46 11.99 -25.78
C LEU A 513 -22.07 11.12 -24.68
N THR A 514 -21.54 11.15 -23.46
CA THR A 514 -22.14 10.41 -22.34
C THR A 514 -23.14 11.26 -21.60
N ILE A 515 -22.71 12.44 -21.14
CA ILE A 515 -23.57 13.36 -20.37
C ILE A 515 -24.54 14.08 -21.30
N GLY A 516 -24.02 14.58 -22.42
CA GLY A 516 -24.78 15.43 -23.31
C GLY A 516 -25.86 14.77 -24.15
N LEU A 517 -25.49 13.69 -24.82
CA LEU A 517 -26.42 12.93 -25.65
C LEU A 517 -27.57 12.33 -24.84
N THR A 518 -27.32 11.88 -23.62
CA THR A 518 -28.35 11.34 -22.73
C THR A 518 -29.40 12.41 -22.42
N THR A 519 -28.97 13.65 -22.16
CA THR A 519 -29.85 14.81 -21.91
C THR A 519 -30.67 15.16 -23.15
N PHE A 520 -30.05 15.16 -24.33
CA PHE A 520 -30.74 15.39 -25.60
C PHE A 520 -31.78 14.30 -25.90
N ALA A 521 -31.42 13.04 -25.71
CA ALA A 521 -32.30 11.91 -26.01
C ALA A 521 -33.55 11.83 -25.13
N LEU A 522 -33.47 12.37 -23.89
CA LEU A 522 -34.62 12.55 -23.00
C LEU A 522 -35.64 13.58 -23.53
N ALA A 523 -35.20 14.56 -24.32
CA ALA A 523 -36.02 15.68 -24.76
C ALA A 523 -36.62 15.51 -26.16
N VAL A 524 -35.96 14.75 -27.04
CA VAL A 524 -36.36 14.59 -28.47
C VAL A 524 -36.89 13.18 -28.78
N ASP A 525 -37.24 12.42 -27.75
CA ASP A 525 -37.95 11.15 -27.89
C ASP A 525 -37.26 10.08 -28.79
N ILE A 526 -35.94 9.96 -28.64
CA ILE A 526 -35.08 9.11 -29.49
C ILE A 526 -35.02 7.67 -28.98
N ASN A 527 -34.91 6.68 -29.87
CA ASN A 527 -34.47 5.33 -29.50
C ASN A 527 -33.00 5.33 -29.03
N VAL A 528 -32.83 5.56 -27.72
CA VAL A 528 -31.54 5.73 -27.07
C VAL A 528 -30.65 4.50 -27.22
N ALA A 529 -31.21 3.29 -27.14
CA ALA A 529 -30.45 2.05 -27.27
C ALA A 529 -29.88 1.83 -28.68
N ALA A 530 -30.70 2.05 -29.73
CA ALA A 530 -30.24 1.97 -31.12
C ALA A 530 -29.22 3.07 -31.45
N THR A 531 -29.42 4.25 -30.87
CA THR A 531 -28.54 5.42 -31.00
C THR A 531 -27.17 5.16 -30.37
N PHE A 532 -27.11 4.69 -29.12
CA PHE A 532 -25.84 4.33 -28.46
C PHE A 532 -25.14 3.15 -29.13
N ALA A 533 -25.86 2.13 -29.60
CA ALA A 533 -25.25 1.02 -30.32
C ALA A 533 -24.57 1.46 -31.64
N SER A 534 -25.18 2.39 -32.36
CA SER A 534 -24.65 2.96 -33.60
C SER A 534 -23.45 3.87 -33.33
N ILE A 535 -23.53 4.70 -32.29
CA ILE A 535 -22.50 5.66 -31.91
C ILE A 535 -21.28 4.96 -31.28
N ARG A 536 -21.46 3.90 -30.50
CA ARG A 536 -20.36 3.19 -29.82
C ARG A 536 -19.29 2.67 -30.77
N LYS A 537 -19.70 2.06 -31.89
CA LYS A 537 -18.75 1.59 -32.92
C LYS A 537 -17.95 2.75 -33.53
N VAL A 538 -18.63 3.87 -33.77
CA VAL A 538 -18.03 5.09 -34.32
C VAL A 538 -17.06 5.72 -33.32
N ILE A 539 -17.40 5.75 -32.03
CA ILE A 539 -16.55 6.26 -30.95
C ILE A 539 -15.32 5.38 -30.76
N THR A 540 -15.49 4.07 -30.57
CA THR A 540 -14.35 3.18 -30.29
C THR A 540 -13.35 3.16 -31.46
N ALA A 541 -13.83 3.14 -32.71
CA ALA A 541 -12.96 3.23 -33.88
C ALA A 541 -12.31 4.61 -34.05
N GLY A 542 -13.02 5.69 -33.71
CA GLY A 542 -12.51 7.06 -33.79
C GLY A 542 -11.52 7.41 -32.68
N LEU A 543 -11.71 6.90 -31.46
CA LEU A 543 -10.83 7.19 -30.32
C LEU A 543 -9.50 6.44 -30.37
N THR A 544 -9.37 5.44 -31.24
CA THR A 544 -8.10 4.77 -31.55
C THR A 544 -7.37 5.42 -32.73
N ASP A 545 -8.02 6.33 -33.47
CA ASP A 545 -7.46 6.99 -34.65
C ASP A 545 -6.79 8.35 -34.31
N LYS A 546 -5.51 8.46 -34.62
CA LYS A 546 -4.68 9.64 -34.34
C LYS A 546 -5.16 10.90 -35.06
N ALA A 547 -5.74 10.76 -36.26
CA ALA A 547 -6.28 11.91 -37.01
C ALA A 547 -7.53 12.48 -36.32
N THR A 548 -8.42 11.61 -35.85
CA THR A 548 -9.62 11.98 -35.09
C THR A 548 -9.27 12.65 -33.75
N TRP A 549 -8.20 12.21 -33.07
CA TRP A 549 -7.69 12.85 -31.85
C TRP A 549 -7.26 14.32 -32.09
N ASN A 550 -6.51 14.58 -33.17
CA ASN A 550 -6.10 15.95 -33.56
C ASN A 550 -7.30 16.85 -33.91
N GLU A 551 -8.35 16.28 -34.51
CA GLU A 551 -9.58 17.00 -34.82
C GLU A 551 -10.32 17.41 -33.53
N LEU A 552 -10.44 16.51 -32.54
CA LEU A 552 -11.07 16.81 -31.24
C LEU A 552 -10.34 17.93 -30.47
N PHE A 553 -9.00 18.00 -30.54
CA PHE A 553 -8.20 19.09 -29.98
C PHE A 553 -8.59 20.46 -30.56
N THR A 554 -8.94 20.49 -31.85
CA THR A 554 -9.32 21.72 -32.57
C THR A 554 -10.66 22.28 -32.08
N VAL A 555 -11.58 21.44 -31.60
CA VAL A 555 -12.89 21.86 -31.04
C VAL A 555 -12.68 22.74 -29.81
N ALA A 556 -11.87 22.28 -28.87
CA ALA A 556 -11.62 23.02 -27.64
C ALA A 556 -10.85 24.33 -27.89
N ALA A 557 -10.01 24.38 -28.93
CA ALA A 557 -9.19 25.55 -29.23
C ALA A 557 -9.84 26.61 -30.14
N ARG A 558 -10.86 26.27 -30.94
CA ARG A 558 -11.34 27.14 -32.05
C ARG A 558 -12.85 27.14 -32.31
N ALA A 559 -13.71 26.64 -31.42
CA ALA A 559 -15.14 26.59 -31.70
C ALA A 559 -15.80 27.99 -31.69
N VAL A 560 -15.84 28.61 -32.87
CA VAL A 560 -16.43 29.94 -33.16
C VAL A 560 -17.94 30.02 -32.90
N THR A 561 -18.61 28.88 -32.69
CA THR A 561 -20.06 28.79 -32.44
C THR A 561 -20.41 28.60 -30.95
N LEU A 562 -19.43 28.63 -30.04
CA LEU A 562 -19.65 28.49 -28.60
C LEU A 562 -19.62 29.85 -27.93
N THR A 563 -20.56 30.13 -27.03
CA THR A 563 -20.52 31.27 -26.10
C THR A 563 -19.27 31.21 -25.21
N ASN A 564 -18.89 32.32 -24.58
CA ASN A 564 -17.74 32.35 -23.66
C ASN A 564 -17.86 31.32 -22.52
N ALA A 565 -19.08 31.06 -22.03
CA ALA A 565 -19.34 30.03 -21.03
C ALA A 565 -19.13 28.62 -21.60
N GLU A 566 -19.69 28.33 -22.78
CA GLU A 566 -19.55 27.05 -23.51
C GLU A 566 -18.08 26.75 -23.88
N LEU A 567 -17.32 27.77 -24.28
CA LEU A 567 -15.90 27.67 -24.58
C LEU A 567 -15.07 27.39 -23.32
N LEU A 568 -15.38 28.06 -22.20
CA LEU A 568 -14.73 27.79 -20.92
C LEU A 568 -15.03 26.36 -20.43
N GLY A 569 -16.27 25.88 -20.59
CA GLY A 569 -16.65 24.51 -20.22
C GLY A 569 -15.92 23.45 -21.05
N THR A 570 -15.89 23.60 -22.37
CA THR A 570 -15.18 22.67 -23.26
C THR A 570 -13.67 22.67 -23.01
N THR A 571 -13.03 23.83 -22.87
CA THR A 571 -11.58 23.93 -22.59
C THR A 571 -11.21 23.36 -21.22
N THR A 572 -12.06 23.50 -20.21
CA THR A 572 -11.78 22.95 -18.87
C THR A 572 -11.94 21.43 -18.83
N ALA A 573 -13.02 20.88 -19.41
CA ALA A 573 -13.22 19.43 -19.50
C ALA A 573 -12.13 18.73 -20.33
N SER A 574 -11.56 19.44 -21.30
CA SER A 574 -10.52 18.97 -22.20
C SER A 574 -9.10 18.98 -21.61
N GLY A 575 -8.92 19.53 -20.40
CA GLY A 575 -7.60 19.76 -19.81
C GLY A 575 -6.78 20.90 -20.44
N LEU A 576 -7.35 21.63 -21.41
CA LEU A 576 -6.70 22.76 -22.10
C LEU A 576 -6.81 24.08 -21.34
N ALA A 577 -7.70 24.22 -20.37
CA ALA A 577 -7.81 25.46 -19.60
C ALA A 577 -6.50 25.75 -18.84
N VAL A 578 -6.11 27.04 -18.81
CA VAL A 578 -5.04 27.54 -17.95
C VAL A 578 -5.64 28.23 -16.71
N TYR A 579 -4.89 28.25 -15.61
CA TYR A 579 -5.35 28.84 -14.35
C TYR A 579 -5.83 30.30 -14.49
N ASP A 580 -5.19 31.09 -15.34
CA ASP A 580 -5.54 32.49 -15.57
C ASP A 580 -6.94 32.65 -16.21
N GLN A 581 -7.30 31.79 -17.17
CA GLN A 581 -8.62 31.81 -17.83
C GLN A 581 -9.77 31.45 -16.89
N VAL A 582 -9.50 30.62 -15.87
CA VAL A 582 -10.45 30.28 -14.80
C VAL A 582 -10.63 31.44 -13.83
N SER A 583 -9.56 32.18 -13.54
CA SER A 583 -9.58 33.31 -12.60
C SER A 583 -10.33 34.53 -13.14
N VAL A 584 -10.18 34.85 -14.44
CA VAL A 584 -10.78 36.03 -15.10
C VAL A 584 -12.30 35.91 -15.29
N ASN A 585 -12.82 34.68 -15.39
CA ASN A 585 -14.26 34.41 -15.56
C ASN A 585 -15.03 34.21 -14.22
N GLY A 586 -14.55 34.81 -13.13
CA GLY A 586 -15.29 34.86 -11.86
C GLY A 586 -14.95 33.78 -10.83
N GLY A 587 -13.74 33.19 -10.89
CA GLY A 587 -13.07 32.55 -9.74
C GLY A 587 -13.74 31.34 -9.09
N LYS A 588 -14.86 30.84 -9.61
CA LYS A 588 -15.51 29.60 -9.16
C LYS A 588 -16.00 28.80 -10.35
N ALA A 589 -15.08 28.44 -11.26
CA ALA A 589 -15.35 27.36 -12.19
C ALA A 589 -15.40 26.05 -11.38
N ASN A 590 -16.50 25.80 -10.67
CA ASN A 590 -16.76 24.46 -10.16
C ASN A 590 -17.16 23.59 -11.35
N LEU A 591 -16.93 22.27 -11.24
CA LEU A 591 -17.25 21.31 -12.30
C LEU A 591 -18.67 21.50 -12.87
N TRP A 592 -19.61 21.99 -12.05
CA TRP A 592 -20.99 22.26 -12.44
C TRP A 592 -21.11 23.39 -13.48
N THR A 593 -20.40 24.50 -13.33
CA THR A 593 -20.38 25.56 -14.36
C THR A 593 -19.81 25.07 -15.70
N ILE A 594 -18.87 24.12 -15.67
CA ILE A 594 -18.25 23.49 -16.84
C ILE A 594 -19.21 22.51 -17.52
N LEU A 595 -19.92 21.69 -16.74
CA LEU A 595 -20.90 20.72 -17.22
C LEU A 595 -22.19 21.35 -17.75
N LEU A 596 -22.65 22.43 -17.12
CA LEU A 596 -23.81 23.21 -17.57
C LEU A 596 -23.53 23.88 -18.92
N ALA A 597 -22.34 24.46 -19.06
CA ALA A 597 -21.85 25.01 -20.31
C ALA A 597 -21.66 23.94 -21.42
N LEU A 598 -21.37 22.68 -21.06
CA LEU A 598 -21.35 21.60 -22.04
C LEU A 598 -22.77 21.27 -22.55
N GLY A 599 -23.79 21.33 -21.69
CA GLY A 599 -25.22 21.06 -21.94
C GLY A 599 -25.78 21.71 -23.22
N THR A 600 -25.55 23.00 -23.37
CA THR A 600 -25.99 23.78 -24.54
C THR A 600 -25.00 23.66 -25.71
N ALA A 601 -23.70 23.51 -25.41
CA ALA A 601 -22.67 23.28 -26.40
C ALA A 601 -22.90 21.98 -27.18
N ILE A 602 -23.46 20.93 -26.59
CA ILE A 602 -23.69 19.63 -27.26
C ILE A 602 -24.55 19.77 -28.51
N VAL A 603 -25.68 20.47 -28.42
CA VAL A 603 -26.59 20.67 -29.56
C VAL A 603 -25.85 21.42 -30.66
N LYS A 604 -25.10 22.46 -30.28
CA LYS A 604 -24.30 23.24 -31.21
C LYS A 604 -23.23 22.36 -31.86
N LEU A 605 -22.45 21.61 -31.07
CA LEU A 605 -21.32 20.77 -31.50
C LEU A 605 -21.72 19.55 -32.34
N LEU A 606 -22.87 18.94 -32.06
CA LEU A 606 -23.39 17.79 -32.83
C LEU A 606 -23.98 18.23 -34.17
N PHE A 607 -24.55 19.44 -34.25
CA PHE A 607 -25.28 19.93 -35.42
C PHE A 607 -24.70 21.24 -35.98
N VAL A 608 -23.39 21.50 -35.82
CA VAL A 608 -22.72 22.71 -36.35
C VAL A 608 -22.89 22.77 -37.88
N PRO A 609 -23.20 23.93 -38.49
CA PRO A 609 -23.34 24.09 -39.95
C PRO A 609 -22.12 23.80 -40.82
N ARG A 610 -20.95 23.55 -40.21
CA ARG A 610 -19.73 23.13 -40.88
C ARG A 610 -18.91 22.24 -39.94
N ALA A 611 -19.23 20.96 -39.82
CA ALA A 611 -18.55 20.07 -38.87
C ALA A 611 -17.01 20.11 -39.07
N THR A 612 -16.30 20.79 -38.16
CA THR A 612 -14.83 20.84 -38.07
C THR A 612 -14.22 19.55 -37.52
N VAL A 613 -15.06 18.62 -37.01
CA VAL A 613 -14.66 17.32 -36.48
C VAL A 613 -15.52 16.19 -37.05
N LYS A 614 -14.87 15.25 -37.74
CA LYS A 614 -15.52 14.13 -38.43
C LYS A 614 -16.23 13.20 -37.47
N LEU A 615 -15.70 13.00 -36.25
CA LEU A 615 -16.30 12.13 -35.24
C LEU A 615 -17.67 12.66 -34.80
N LEU A 616 -17.74 13.91 -34.34
CA LEU A 616 -18.99 14.52 -33.87
C LEU A 616 -20.00 14.69 -35.00
N GLY A 617 -19.55 14.99 -36.22
CA GLY A 617 -20.40 15.02 -37.41
C GLY A 617 -21.01 13.65 -37.75
N LYS A 618 -20.23 12.57 -37.68
CA LYS A 618 -20.74 11.19 -37.87
C LYS A 618 -21.73 10.80 -36.78
N VAL A 619 -21.51 11.26 -35.54
CA VAL A 619 -22.46 11.08 -34.43
C VAL A 619 -23.76 11.85 -34.69
N GLY A 620 -23.68 13.13 -35.08
CA GLY A 620 -24.84 13.96 -35.44
C GLY A 620 -25.65 13.37 -36.61
N GLN A 621 -24.96 12.85 -37.63
CA GLN A 621 -25.60 12.14 -38.74
C GLN A 621 -26.30 10.87 -38.28
N ALA A 622 -25.67 10.07 -37.41
CA ALA A 622 -26.31 8.89 -36.82
C ALA A 622 -27.57 9.23 -36.02
N LEU A 623 -27.66 10.44 -35.43
CA LEU A 623 -28.86 10.93 -34.74
C LEU A 623 -29.97 11.32 -35.72
N LEU A 624 -29.65 12.06 -36.79
CA LEU A 624 -30.63 12.50 -37.79
C LEU A 624 -31.24 11.33 -38.57
N VAL A 625 -30.55 10.20 -38.69
CA VAL A 625 -31.11 8.97 -39.27
C VAL A 625 -32.29 8.43 -38.44
N ASN A 626 -32.37 8.78 -37.17
CA ASN A 626 -33.35 8.25 -36.21
C ASN A 626 -34.46 9.25 -35.81
N ILE A 627 -34.48 10.49 -36.33
CA ILE A 627 -35.43 11.56 -35.93
C ILE A 627 -35.70 12.53 -37.09
N ALA A 628 -36.88 13.13 -37.16
CA ALA A 628 -37.17 14.21 -38.12
C ALA A 628 -36.56 15.58 -37.70
N GLY A 629 -36.05 16.36 -38.66
CA GLY A 629 -35.40 17.65 -38.37
C GLY A 629 -36.31 18.70 -37.69
N GLU A 630 -37.60 18.76 -38.03
CA GLU A 630 -38.55 19.69 -37.38
C GLU A 630 -38.84 19.30 -35.92
N GLU A 631 -38.78 18.01 -35.61
CA GLU A 631 -38.95 17.48 -34.26
C GLU A 631 -37.77 17.90 -33.35
N VAL A 632 -36.56 17.93 -33.91
CA VAL A 632 -35.37 18.48 -33.24
C VAL A 632 -35.60 19.95 -32.87
N LEU A 633 -36.05 20.79 -33.80
CA LEU A 633 -36.27 22.23 -33.55
C LEU A 633 -37.31 22.50 -32.47
N ASN A 634 -38.42 21.77 -32.48
CA ASN A 634 -39.49 21.96 -31.50
C ASN A 634 -39.07 21.48 -30.10
N ALA A 635 -38.15 20.53 -30.01
CA ALA A 635 -37.59 20.03 -28.75
C ALA A 635 -36.49 20.92 -28.15
N LEU A 636 -35.80 21.77 -28.93
CA LEU A 636 -34.70 22.62 -28.41
C LEU A 636 -35.10 23.53 -27.24
N PRO A 637 -36.26 24.22 -27.25
CA PRO A 637 -36.65 24.99 -26.08
C PRO A 637 -37.04 24.11 -24.87
N LEU A 638 -37.36 22.83 -25.08
CA LEU A 638 -37.65 21.86 -24.02
C LEU A 638 -36.33 21.37 -23.40
N VAL A 639 -35.30 21.10 -24.22
CA VAL A 639 -33.93 20.87 -23.75
C VAL A 639 -33.46 22.08 -22.93
N GLY A 640 -33.68 23.30 -23.45
CA GLY A 640 -33.38 24.53 -22.72
C GLY A 640 -34.13 24.63 -21.38
N ALA A 641 -35.40 24.24 -21.32
CA ALA A 641 -36.19 24.24 -20.09
C ALA A 641 -35.68 23.21 -19.07
N VAL A 642 -35.30 22.02 -19.53
CA VAL A 642 -34.70 20.96 -18.68
C VAL A 642 -33.35 21.42 -18.13
N VAL A 643 -32.49 21.97 -18.99
CA VAL A 643 -31.18 22.51 -18.57
C VAL A 643 -31.35 23.69 -17.60
N ALA A 644 -32.22 24.65 -17.91
CA ALA A 644 -32.49 25.78 -17.02
C ALA A 644 -33.08 25.34 -15.66
N ALA A 645 -33.94 24.31 -15.64
CA ALA A 645 -34.47 23.73 -14.42
C ALA A 645 -33.39 23.04 -13.57
N LEU A 646 -32.38 22.45 -14.20
CA LEU A 646 -31.18 21.91 -13.54
C LEU A 646 -30.27 23.04 -13.03
N GLU A 647 -30.10 24.13 -13.80
CA GLU A 647 -29.29 25.30 -13.43
C GLU A 647 -29.83 26.06 -12.22
N ALA A 648 -31.15 26.30 -12.14
CA ALA A 648 -31.78 27.04 -11.04
C ALA A 648 -31.65 26.32 -9.68
N ALA A 649 -31.40 25.02 -9.67
CA ALA A 649 -31.36 24.20 -8.46
C ALA A 649 -30.07 24.36 -7.65
N GLY A 650 -28.93 24.66 -8.29
CA GLY A 650 -27.65 24.97 -7.61
C GLY A 650 -27.03 23.88 -6.71
N ASP A 651 -27.51 22.63 -6.71
CA ASP A 651 -26.97 21.49 -5.95
C ASP A 651 -27.54 20.18 -6.53
N LEU A 652 -26.97 18.97 -6.44
CA LEU A 652 -25.61 18.40 -6.42
C LEU A 652 -25.72 16.85 -6.52
N ALA A 653 -26.92 16.26 -6.72
CA ALA A 653 -27.19 14.87 -6.32
C ALA A 653 -27.41 13.83 -7.46
N THR A 654 -27.49 14.20 -8.75
CA THR A 654 -27.78 13.15 -9.78
C THR A 654 -27.22 13.32 -11.18
N LEU A 655 -26.99 14.56 -11.61
CA LEU A 655 -25.84 14.76 -12.51
C LEU A 655 -24.58 14.16 -11.84
N ALA A 656 -24.59 14.05 -10.50
CA ALA A 656 -23.71 13.29 -9.62
C ALA A 656 -23.53 11.79 -9.88
N GLU A 657 -24.12 11.08 -10.84
CA GLU A 657 -23.67 9.68 -11.09
C GLU A 657 -22.40 9.70 -11.94
N VAL A 658 -22.50 10.12 -13.21
CA VAL A 658 -21.32 10.43 -14.05
C VAL A 658 -20.44 11.49 -13.40
N CYS A 659 -21.03 12.47 -12.69
CA CYS A 659 -20.28 13.52 -12.04
C CYS A 659 -19.75 13.16 -10.64
N ALA A 660 -20.34 12.27 -9.83
CA ALA A 660 -19.65 11.84 -8.61
C ALA A 660 -18.55 10.84 -8.96
N GLU A 661 -18.78 9.93 -9.90
CA GLU A 661 -17.73 9.06 -10.44
C GLU A 661 -16.59 9.89 -11.07
N SER A 662 -16.89 10.98 -11.79
CA SER A 662 -15.84 11.88 -12.29
C SER A 662 -15.26 12.79 -11.18
N VAL A 663 -16.03 13.20 -10.16
CA VAL A 663 -15.56 14.10 -9.08
C VAL A 663 -14.65 13.36 -8.10
N ILE A 664 -14.99 12.14 -7.71
CA ILE A 664 -14.18 11.37 -6.75
C ILE A 664 -12.88 10.85 -7.39
N CYS A 665 -12.79 10.87 -8.72
CA CYS A 665 -11.64 10.33 -9.43
C CYS A 665 -10.64 11.42 -9.83
N PRO A 666 -9.34 11.15 -9.67
CA PRO A 666 -8.32 11.99 -10.26
C PRO A 666 -8.36 11.92 -11.79
N TRP A 667 -7.74 12.90 -12.46
CA TRP A 667 -7.54 12.87 -13.91
C TRP A 667 -6.70 11.68 -14.38
N VAL A 668 -5.85 11.15 -13.49
CA VAL A 668 -4.94 10.02 -13.72
C VAL A 668 -5.04 9.06 -12.54
N ILE A 669 -5.42 7.81 -12.79
CA ILE A 669 -5.48 6.72 -11.81
C ILE A 669 -4.27 5.81 -12.03
N GLU A 670 -3.49 5.58 -10.98
CA GLU A 670 -2.28 4.74 -11.03
C GLU A 670 -2.54 3.30 -10.55
N ASN A 671 -1.94 2.33 -11.23
CA ASN A 671 -1.70 0.99 -10.69
C ASN A 671 -0.28 0.53 -11.07
N GLU A 672 0.29 -0.43 -10.34
CA GLU A 672 1.64 -0.96 -10.63
C GLU A 672 1.61 -2.48 -10.76
N VAL A 673 2.36 -2.98 -11.73
CA VAL A 673 2.62 -4.41 -11.92
C VAL A 673 4.10 -4.67 -11.73
N THR A 674 4.43 -5.56 -10.79
CA THR A 674 5.80 -5.96 -10.44
C THR A 674 5.98 -7.46 -10.59
N LEU A 675 7.15 -7.87 -11.05
CA LEU A 675 7.55 -9.28 -11.09
C LEU A 675 8.34 -9.61 -9.81
N THR A 676 8.06 -10.76 -9.21
CA THR A 676 8.73 -11.22 -7.98
C THR A 676 9.04 -12.71 -8.02
N TYR A 677 9.94 -13.19 -7.16
CA TYR A 677 10.18 -14.63 -6.96
C TYR A 677 10.45 -14.91 -5.49
N LYS A 678 10.27 -16.17 -5.08
CA LYS A 678 10.63 -16.62 -3.73
C LYS A 678 12.13 -16.92 -3.66
N ALA A 679 12.80 -16.42 -2.63
CA ALA A 679 14.19 -16.72 -2.36
C ALA A 679 14.39 -17.09 -0.89
N THR A 680 15.39 -17.94 -0.65
CA THR A 680 15.91 -18.23 0.69
C THR A 680 17.27 -17.54 0.83
N VAL A 681 17.35 -16.63 1.79
CA VAL A 681 18.60 -15.95 2.16
C VAL A 681 19.15 -16.60 3.42
N THR A 682 20.30 -17.24 3.31
CA THR A 682 21.01 -17.87 4.43
C THR A 682 22.20 -17.00 4.82
N ILE A 683 22.16 -16.48 6.04
CA ILE A 683 23.18 -15.61 6.59
C ILE A 683 23.95 -16.40 7.65
N SER A 684 25.21 -16.69 7.36
CA SER A 684 26.09 -17.42 8.28
C SER A 684 26.88 -16.46 9.17
N ARG A 685 27.32 -16.96 10.33
CA ARG A 685 28.25 -16.26 11.23
C ARG A 685 29.60 -15.98 10.56
N ASP A 686 30.43 -15.17 11.21
CA ASP A 686 31.81 -14.96 10.78
C ASP A 686 32.58 -16.30 10.83
N PRO A 687 33.26 -16.74 9.76
CA PRO A 687 34.03 -17.98 9.75
C PRO A 687 35.10 -18.05 10.86
N CYS A 688 35.58 -16.91 11.34
CA CYS A 688 36.54 -16.82 12.44
C CYS A 688 35.92 -16.76 13.84
N ALA A 689 34.59 -16.76 13.95
CA ALA A 689 33.88 -16.74 15.23
C ALA A 689 33.03 -17.99 15.37
N ALA A 690 33.05 -18.67 16.51
CA ALA A 690 32.19 -19.84 16.73
C ALA A 690 30.68 -19.50 16.80
N THR A 691 30.34 -18.22 16.98
CA THR A 691 28.97 -17.72 17.15
C THR A 691 28.73 -16.45 16.34
N PHE A 692 27.47 -16.02 16.27
CA PHE A 692 27.16 -14.62 15.97
C PHE A 692 27.70 -13.70 17.08
N PRO A 693 27.97 -12.41 16.81
CA PRO A 693 28.52 -11.47 17.78
C PRO A 693 27.70 -11.49 19.08
N THR A 694 28.35 -11.76 20.21
CA THR A 694 27.72 -11.97 21.53
C THR A 694 26.86 -10.78 21.98
N THR A 695 27.25 -9.56 21.57
CA THR A 695 26.56 -8.30 21.85
C THR A 695 25.40 -7.98 20.90
N ALA A 696 25.26 -8.69 19.77
CA ALA A 696 24.16 -8.46 18.84
C ALA A 696 22.81 -8.76 19.50
N ARG A 697 21.80 -7.93 19.22
CA ARG A 697 20.42 -8.09 19.71
C ARG A 697 19.40 -8.08 18.58
N SER A 698 19.73 -7.48 17.44
CA SER A 698 18.89 -7.46 16.25
C SER A 698 19.71 -7.50 14.97
N TRP A 699 19.06 -7.83 13.85
CA TRP A 699 19.62 -7.80 12.52
C TRP A 699 18.65 -7.12 11.54
N ARG A 700 19.18 -6.53 10.48
CA ARG A 700 18.45 -5.86 9.39
C ARG A 700 19.03 -6.30 8.05
N LEU A 701 18.17 -6.86 7.19
CA LEU A 701 18.48 -7.36 5.85
C LEU A 701 17.81 -6.48 4.78
N GLU A 702 18.57 -6.09 3.76
CA GLU A 702 18.11 -5.20 2.70
C GLU A 702 18.59 -5.66 1.31
N PRO A 703 17.70 -5.71 0.30
CA PRO A 703 18.09 -5.90 -1.08
C PRO A 703 18.28 -4.58 -1.81
N THR A 704 19.30 -4.55 -2.67
CA THR A 704 19.53 -3.48 -3.65
C THR A 704 19.50 -4.07 -5.05
N VAL A 705 18.73 -3.46 -5.96
CA VAL A 705 18.70 -3.80 -7.40
C VAL A 705 19.37 -2.67 -8.16
N ASP A 706 20.41 -2.99 -8.94
CA ASP A 706 21.26 -2.03 -9.66
C ASP A 706 21.78 -0.87 -8.78
N GLY A 707 21.89 -1.09 -7.47
CA GLY A 707 22.33 -0.12 -6.46
C GLY A 707 21.24 0.75 -5.84
N ALA A 708 19.96 0.56 -6.18
CA ALA A 708 18.83 1.22 -5.53
C ALA A 708 18.14 0.28 -4.53
N LEU A 709 17.70 0.80 -3.38
CA LEU A 709 16.89 0.06 -2.42
C LEU A 709 15.49 -0.19 -3.02
N VAL A 710 15.00 -1.42 -2.93
CA VAL A 710 13.76 -1.83 -3.62
C VAL A 710 12.72 -2.50 -2.71
N LEU A 711 13.07 -2.80 -1.46
CA LEU A 711 12.15 -3.36 -0.46
C LEU A 711 12.38 -2.74 0.91
N ASP A 712 11.33 -2.80 1.73
CA ASP A 712 11.44 -2.48 3.14
C ASP A 712 12.44 -3.42 3.82
N PRO A 713 13.21 -2.91 4.80
CA PRO A 713 14.19 -3.74 5.50
C PRO A 713 13.49 -4.86 6.28
N ILE A 714 14.00 -6.08 6.14
CA ILE A 714 13.55 -7.21 6.95
C ILE A 714 14.37 -7.23 8.23
N THR A 715 13.70 -7.27 9.38
CA THR A 715 14.36 -7.22 10.68
C THR A 715 14.03 -8.42 11.54
N GLY A 716 14.98 -8.86 12.36
CA GLY A 716 14.75 -9.90 13.37
C GLY A 716 15.56 -9.68 14.65
N LYS A 717 15.26 -10.48 15.66
CA LYS A 717 15.98 -10.51 16.93
C LYS A 717 16.99 -11.66 16.94
N ILE A 718 18.07 -11.50 17.70
CA ILE A 718 19.09 -12.54 17.92
C ILE A 718 19.62 -12.46 19.35
N ASN A 719 20.24 -13.54 19.83
CA ASN A 719 20.88 -13.66 21.14
C ASN A 719 20.03 -13.19 22.34
N GLN A 720 18.78 -13.67 22.42
CA GLN A 720 17.85 -13.29 23.48
C GLN A 720 18.10 -14.09 24.79
N GLY A 721 17.84 -13.48 25.95
CA GLY A 721 17.95 -14.16 27.25
C GLY A 721 19.36 -14.60 27.64
N GLY A 722 20.40 -13.98 27.07
CA GLY A 722 21.80 -14.36 27.27
C GLY A 722 22.31 -15.50 26.40
N LYS A 723 21.44 -16.19 25.65
CA LYS A 723 21.74 -17.37 24.82
C LYS A 723 22.32 -16.95 23.47
N VAL A 724 23.60 -17.19 23.24
CA VAL A 724 24.27 -16.81 21.98
C VAL A 724 24.14 -17.92 20.95
N GLN A 725 23.78 -17.57 19.72
CA GLN A 725 23.51 -18.53 18.64
C GLN A 725 24.70 -18.70 17.69
N SER A 726 24.77 -19.84 17.03
CA SER A 726 25.75 -20.19 16.00
C SER A 726 25.14 -20.73 14.71
N ASP A 727 23.89 -21.19 14.74
CA ASP A 727 23.15 -21.65 13.54
C ASP A 727 22.82 -20.50 12.59
N ASP A 728 22.87 -20.78 11.29
CA ASP A 728 22.57 -19.80 10.24
C ASP A 728 21.19 -19.14 10.41
N ILE A 729 21.13 -17.83 10.14
CA ILE A 729 19.86 -17.12 10.04
C ILE A 729 19.29 -17.39 8.63
N VAL A 730 18.20 -18.17 8.57
CA VAL A 730 17.52 -18.50 7.31
C VAL A 730 16.27 -17.66 7.15
N VAL A 731 16.26 -16.76 6.16
CA VAL A 731 15.15 -15.84 5.89
C VAL A 731 14.46 -16.19 4.58
N GLN A 732 13.16 -16.43 4.62
CA GLN A 732 12.33 -16.59 3.43
C GLN A 732 11.85 -15.22 2.96
N VAL A 733 12.19 -14.85 1.72
CA VAL A 733 11.89 -13.52 1.15
C VAL A 733 11.17 -13.64 -0.18
N VAL A 734 10.42 -12.59 -0.52
CA VAL A 734 9.88 -12.40 -1.87
C VAL A 734 10.71 -11.30 -2.51
N ALA A 735 11.64 -11.70 -3.37
CA ALA A 735 12.59 -10.80 -4.03
C ALA A 735 11.96 -10.18 -5.29
N PRO A 736 12.25 -8.90 -5.60
CA PRO A 736 11.83 -8.28 -6.84
C PRO A 736 12.65 -8.82 -8.01
N PHE A 737 11.98 -9.11 -9.12
CA PHE A 737 12.61 -9.51 -10.38
C PHE A 737 12.72 -8.29 -11.32
N GLY A 738 13.79 -8.22 -12.10
CA GLY A 738 14.10 -7.11 -13.00
C GLY A 738 15.32 -6.29 -12.56
N GLY A 739 15.87 -5.49 -13.49
CA GLY A 739 17.21 -4.88 -13.35
C GLY A 739 18.32 -5.90 -13.59
N LYS A 740 19.56 -5.44 -13.83
CA LYS A 740 20.67 -6.34 -14.21
C LYS A 740 21.15 -7.18 -13.04
N GLN A 741 21.24 -6.58 -11.85
CA GLN A 741 21.82 -7.22 -10.68
C GLN A 741 21.06 -6.96 -9.40
N ILE A 742 20.99 -7.98 -8.54
CA ILE A 742 20.51 -7.88 -7.15
C ILE A 742 21.63 -8.23 -6.15
N LYS A 743 21.68 -7.51 -5.03
CA LYS A 743 22.62 -7.74 -3.94
C LYS A 743 21.95 -7.53 -2.58
N TRP A 744 22.26 -8.40 -1.64
CA TRP A 744 21.73 -8.37 -0.28
C TRP A 744 22.79 -7.86 0.70
N THR A 745 22.38 -7.00 1.63
CA THR A 745 23.23 -6.49 2.71
C THR A 745 22.55 -6.76 4.04
N VAL A 746 23.31 -7.27 5.01
CA VAL A 746 22.86 -7.42 6.40
C VAL A 746 23.73 -6.57 7.32
N VAL A 747 23.11 -6.00 8.34
CA VAL A 747 23.79 -5.42 9.51
C VAL A 747 23.25 -6.05 10.79
N LEU A 748 24.14 -6.36 11.73
CA LEU A 748 23.78 -6.76 13.09
C LEU A 748 24.03 -5.60 14.03
N LEU A 749 23.09 -5.37 14.94
CA LEU A 749 23.08 -4.24 15.85
C LEU A 749 23.03 -4.73 17.30
N ASP A 750 23.76 -4.05 18.19
CA ASP A 750 23.68 -4.26 19.63
C ASP A 750 22.41 -3.64 20.25
N GLY A 751 22.26 -3.74 21.58
CA GLY A 751 21.13 -3.17 22.31
C GLY A 751 21.04 -1.63 22.29
N SER A 752 22.10 -0.94 21.86
CA SER A 752 22.15 0.52 21.67
C SER A 752 21.86 0.96 20.23
N GLY A 753 21.73 0.01 19.31
CA GLY A 753 21.60 0.26 17.88
C GLY A 753 22.93 0.47 17.15
N THR A 754 24.07 0.15 17.78
CA THR A 754 25.40 0.26 17.17
C THR A 754 25.69 -0.99 16.35
N GLN A 755 26.29 -0.82 15.16
CA GLN A 755 26.65 -1.93 14.29
C GLN A 755 27.81 -2.74 14.88
N VAL A 756 27.60 -4.06 14.99
CA VAL A 756 28.59 -5.03 15.51
C VAL A 756 28.99 -6.09 14.48
N ALA A 757 28.27 -6.21 13.37
CA ALA A 757 28.70 -6.97 12.20
C ALA A 757 27.99 -6.51 10.93
N THR A 758 28.54 -6.87 9.78
CA THR A 758 27.88 -6.68 8.48
C THR A 758 28.24 -7.80 7.52
N GLY A 759 27.33 -8.14 6.61
CA GLY A 759 27.57 -9.09 5.53
C GLY A 759 26.98 -8.55 4.23
N VAL A 760 27.62 -8.89 3.12
CA VAL A 760 27.17 -8.50 1.78
C VAL A 760 27.26 -9.73 0.89
N SER A 761 26.18 -10.04 0.18
CA SER A 761 26.16 -11.14 -0.78
C SER A 761 26.98 -10.82 -2.03
N ALA A 762 27.24 -11.83 -2.86
CA ALA A 762 27.63 -11.60 -4.25
C ALA A 762 26.54 -10.80 -4.99
N GLN A 763 26.91 -10.21 -6.13
CA GLN A 763 25.94 -9.67 -7.08
C GLN A 763 25.38 -10.82 -7.92
N PHE A 764 24.07 -10.98 -7.94
CA PHE A 764 23.39 -11.99 -8.74
C PHE A 764 22.69 -11.35 -9.93
N VAL A 765 22.71 -12.04 -11.08
CA VAL A 765 21.93 -11.67 -12.26
C VAL A 765 20.44 -11.72 -11.92
N ASN A 766 19.69 -10.67 -12.24
CA ASN A 766 18.27 -10.53 -11.86
C ASN A 766 17.32 -10.22 -13.03
N ASP A 767 17.81 -10.37 -14.26
CA ASP A 767 17.07 -10.16 -15.51
C ASP A 767 16.87 -11.46 -16.33
N ASP A 768 17.40 -12.60 -15.86
CA ASP A 768 17.18 -13.91 -16.49
C ASP A 768 16.02 -14.67 -15.81
N PRO A 769 14.84 -14.76 -16.44
CA PRO A 769 13.68 -15.44 -15.85
C PRO A 769 13.88 -16.96 -15.72
N ALA A 770 14.82 -17.57 -16.45
CA ALA A 770 15.09 -19.00 -16.34
C ALA A 770 16.00 -19.34 -15.16
N ASN A 771 16.78 -18.37 -14.66
CA ASN A 771 17.80 -18.59 -13.64
C ASN A 771 17.72 -17.55 -12.50
N VAL A 772 16.55 -17.45 -11.86
CA VAL A 772 16.35 -16.52 -10.74
C VAL A 772 17.21 -16.88 -9.51
N PRO A 773 17.76 -15.90 -8.77
CA PRO A 773 18.59 -16.15 -7.58
C PRO A 773 17.76 -16.59 -6.36
N SER A 774 17.20 -17.80 -6.43
CA SER A 774 16.33 -18.39 -5.40
C SER A 774 17.05 -18.83 -4.13
N LYS A 775 18.39 -18.95 -4.16
CA LYS A 775 19.22 -19.28 -2.99
C LYS A 775 20.38 -18.29 -2.90
N VAL A 776 20.47 -17.59 -1.77
CA VAL A 776 21.51 -16.59 -1.52
C VAL A 776 22.19 -16.91 -0.20
N ASN A 777 23.46 -17.27 -0.25
CA ASN A 777 24.23 -17.62 0.95
C ASN A 777 25.40 -16.65 1.08
N PHE A 778 25.60 -16.10 2.27
CA PHE A 778 26.79 -15.30 2.58
C PHE A 778 27.03 -15.24 4.09
N ALA A 779 28.27 -15.01 4.48
CA ALA A 779 28.66 -14.84 5.87
C ALA A 779 28.74 -13.36 6.26
N ILE A 780 28.54 -13.07 7.54
CA ILE A 780 28.88 -11.77 8.11
C ILE A 780 30.38 -11.67 8.38
N ARG A 781 30.86 -10.45 8.52
CA ARG A 781 32.13 -10.10 9.15
C ARG A 781 31.84 -9.41 10.48
N GLN A 782 32.34 -9.97 11.57
CA GLN A 782 32.21 -9.40 12.91
C GLN A 782 33.17 -8.23 13.11
N LEU A 783 32.69 -7.20 13.79
CA LEU A 783 33.48 -6.02 14.15
C LEU A 783 33.89 -6.16 15.63
N PRO A 784 35.19 -6.12 15.97
CA PRO A 784 35.64 -6.16 17.36
C PRO A 784 35.06 -4.99 18.16
N ALA A 785 34.57 -5.26 19.37
CA ALA A 785 34.02 -4.22 20.26
C ALA A 785 35.12 -3.22 20.65
N THR A 786 34.93 -1.92 20.46
CA THR A 786 35.96 -0.92 20.81
C THR A 786 36.05 -0.75 22.33
N ILE A 787 37.24 -0.92 22.92
CA ILE A 787 37.49 -0.67 24.34
C ILE A 787 38.06 0.74 24.53
N ALA A 788 37.37 1.54 25.34
CA ALA A 788 37.76 2.87 25.76
C ALA A 788 37.66 2.99 27.29
N ALA A 789 38.10 4.12 27.86
CA ALA A 789 38.04 4.35 29.31
C ALA A 789 36.62 4.31 29.89
N ALA A 790 35.58 4.53 29.06
CA ALA A 790 34.19 4.44 29.48
C ALA A 790 33.60 3.03 29.35
N THR A 791 34.34 2.07 28.77
CA THR A 791 33.84 0.71 28.57
C THR A 791 33.82 -0.02 29.91
N VAL A 792 32.68 -0.64 30.22
CA VAL A 792 32.53 -1.51 31.38
C VAL A 792 32.12 -2.92 30.96
N PHE A 793 32.73 -3.92 31.57
CA PHE A 793 32.39 -5.32 31.36
C PHE A 793 31.25 -5.72 32.28
N LYS A 794 30.11 -6.10 31.69
CA LYS A 794 28.93 -6.50 32.44
C LYS A 794 28.66 -7.97 32.26
N ARG A 795 28.30 -8.64 33.36
CA ARG A 795 27.83 -10.02 33.33
C ARG A 795 26.58 -10.10 32.45
N ALA A 796 26.70 -10.80 31.34
CA ALA A 796 25.68 -10.87 30.31
C ALA A 796 24.85 -12.14 30.39
N ALA A 797 25.47 -13.25 30.80
CA ALA A 797 24.81 -14.53 31.03
C ALA A 797 25.66 -15.41 31.95
N THR A 798 25.02 -16.34 32.64
CA THR A 798 25.65 -17.35 33.49
C THR A 798 25.04 -18.72 33.18
N THR A 799 25.83 -19.79 33.27
CA THR A 799 25.34 -21.15 33.12
C THR A 799 24.51 -21.59 34.33
N THR A 800 23.45 -22.34 34.06
CA THR A 800 22.50 -22.91 35.03
C THR A 800 21.88 -24.18 34.43
N TYR A 801 21.11 -24.93 35.22
CA TYR A 801 20.40 -26.11 34.75
C TYR A 801 18.89 -25.81 34.62
N SER A 802 18.32 -25.93 33.43
CA SER A 802 16.88 -25.84 33.20
C SER A 802 16.23 -27.16 33.62
N THR A 803 15.50 -27.16 34.74
CA THR A 803 14.71 -28.31 35.17
C THR A 803 13.53 -28.57 34.23
N ALA A 804 13.00 -27.52 33.59
CA ALA A 804 11.90 -27.62 32.64
C ALA A 804 12.31 -28.27 31.31
N ASP A 805 13.51 -27.95 30.82
CA ASP A 805 14.04 -28.49 29.56
C ASP A 805 15.02 -29.66 29.77
N HIS A 806 15.23 -30.08 31.03
CA HIS A 806 16.13 -31.16 31.44
C HIS A 806 17.57 -31.03 30.93
N GLY A 807 18.17 -29.84 31.01
CA GLY A 807 19.54 -29.64 30.55
C GLY A 807 20.18 -28.30 30.90
N TYR A 808 21.48 -28.19 30.65
CA TYR A 808 22.26 -26.98 30.91
C TYR A 808 21.82 -25.83 29.99
N THR A 809 21.94 -24.59 30.43
CA THR A 809 21.58 -23.43 29.61
C THR A 809 22.34 -22.18 30.05
N TRP A 810 22.58 -21.27 29.10
CA TRP A 810 22.96 -19.88 29.39
C TRP A 810 21.72 -19.06 29.75
N SER A 811 21.79 -18.27 30.82
CA SER A 811 20.70 -17.40 31.26
C SER A 811 21.21 -16.06 31.78
N ASP A 812 20.57 -14.98 31.38
CA ASP A 812 20.78 -13.62 31.92
C ASP A 812 20.04 -13.34 33.23
N GLN A 813 19.25 -14.31 33.73
CA GLN A 813 18.46 -14.19 34.95
C GLN A 813 19.16 -14.71 36.21
N VAL A 814 20.36 -15.27 36.07
CA VAL A 814 21.10 -15.86 37.19
C VAL A 814 21.85 -14.77 37.94
N ALA A 815 21.45 -14.53 39.19
CA ALA A 815 22.17 -13.62 40.09
C ALA A 815 23.36 -14.34 40.73
N VAL A 816 24.56 -13.76 40.59
CA VAL A 816 25.80 -14.30 41.18
C VAL A 816 26.34 -13.31 42.20
N THR A 817 26.29 -13.69 43.48
CA THR A 817 26.71 -12.83 44.60
C THR A 817 27.90 -13.38 45.39
N GLY A 818 28.44 -14.55 45.03
CA GLY A 818 29.54 -15.17 45.78
C GLY A 818 30.85 -14.41 45.66
N THR A 819 31.61 -14.45 46.74
CA THR A 819 32.96 -13.92 46.90
C THR A 819 33.89 -15.04 47.39
N GLY A 820 35.19 -14.76 47.59
CA GLY A 820 36.14 -15.77 48.02
C GLY A 820 35.69 -16.50 49.30
N GLY A 821 35.81 -17.84 49.34
CA GLY A 821 35.43 -18.68 50.48
C GLY A 821 34.02 -19.33 50.42
N GLY A 822 33.43 -19.46 49.24
CA GLY A 822 32.11 -20.10 49.02
C GLY A 822 32.09 -21.64 49.04
N GLU A 823 30.97 -22.24 48.64
CA GLU A 823 30.76 -23.72 48.61
C GLU A 823 31.68 -24.45 47.62
N ILE A 824 32.12 -23.77 46.55
CA ILE A 824 33.23 -24.22 45.72
C ILE A 824 34.53 -23.83 46.44
N GLN A 825 35.33 -24.82 46.85
CA GLN A 825 36.52 -24.60 47.67
C GLN A 825 37.54 -23.70 46.96
N GLU A 826 37.80 -23.96 45.68
CA GLU A 826 38.73 -23.15 44.90
C GLU A 826 38.43 -23.28 43.40
N VAL A 827 38.40 -22.17 42.66
CA VAL A 827 38.42 -22.18 41.19
C VAL A 827 39.80 -21.74 40.74
N THR A 828 40.46 -22.60 39.97
CA THR A 828 41.88 -22.47 39.69
C THR A 828 42.19 -22.26 38.22
N GLY A 829 41.23 -22.39 37.29
CA GLY A 829 41.50 -22.14 35.88
C GLY A 829 40.28 -21.69 35.08
N ALA A 830 40.54 -20.81 34.11
CA ALA A 830 39.61 -20.38 33.07
C ALA A 830 40.35 -20.40 31.73
N ALA A 831 39.69 -20.87 30.67
CA ALA A 831 40.26 -20.86 29.32
C ALA A 831 39.14 -20.71 28.26
N VAL A 832 39.47 -20.26 27.06
CA VAL A 832 38.48 -20.17 25.95
C VAL A 832 39.14 -20.49 24.61
N ALA A 833 38.47 -21.32 23.81
CA ALA A 833 38.81 -21.61 22.42
C ALA A 833 37.90 -20.78 21.51
N THR A 834 38.38 -19.65 20.98
CA THR A 834 37.57 -18.68 20.20
C THR A 834 36.89 -19.33 18.98
N THR A 835 37.64 -20.10 18.19
CA THR A 835 37.16 -20.65 16.91
C THR A 835 36.25 -21.87 17.09
N LEU A 836 36.49 -22.67 18.13
CA LEU A 836 35.64 -23.83 18.46
C LEU A 836 34.46 -23.47 19.38
N GLY A 837 34.50 -22.32 20.05
CA GLY A 837 33.41 -21.86 20.90
C GLY A 837 33.24 -22.71 22.15
N VAL A 838 34.34 -23.07 22.81
CA VAL A 838 34.31 -23.82 24.08
C VAL A 838 35.07 -23.04 25.15
N ALA A 839 34.40 -22.79 26.27
CA ALA A 839 35.01 -22.23 27.47
C ALA A 839 35.33 -23.36 28.45
N GLY A 840 36.53 -23.33 29.02
CA GLY A 840 37.05 -24.33 29.94
C GLY A 840 37.17 -23.81 31.37
N MET A 841 36.95 -24.68 32.34
CA MET A 841 37.11 -24.38 33.77
C MET A 841 37.87 -25.48 34.49
N VAL A 842 38.62 -25.10 35.53
CA VAL A 842 39.28 -26.02 36.47
C VAL A 842 38.97 -25.57 37.89
N TRP A 843 38.53 -26.49 38.75
CA TRP A 843 38.18 -26.22 40.15
C TRP A 843 38.59 -27.36 41.07
N LYS A 844 38.63 -27.07 42.37
CA LYS A 844 38.92 -28.02 43.44
C LYS A 844 37.66 -28.27 44.26
N GLN A 845 37.41 -29.54 44.56
CA GLN A 845 36.41 -29.94 45.54
C GLN A 845 36.88 -31.18 46.31
N GLY A 846 36.86 -31.08 47.64
CA GLY A 846 37.57 -32.05 48.47
C GLY A 846 39.08 -32.01 48.18
N ASP A 847 39.72 -33.16 48.10
CA ASP A 847 41.16 -33.27 47.82
C ASP A 847 41.48 -33.47 46.32
N ARG A 848 40.50 -33.22 45.44
CA ARG A 848 40.62 -33.46 44.00
C ARG A 848 40.30 -32.22 43.16
N TYR A 849 40.94 -32.14 42.00
CA TYR A 849 40.72 -31.12 40.98
C TYR A 849 39.96 -31.70 39.78
N PHE A 850 39.00 -30.93 39.27
CA PHE A 850 38.13 -31.31 38.17
C PHE A 850 38.23 -30.31 37.02
N LEU A 851 37.90 -30.76 35.81
CA LEU A 851 37.91 -29.96 34.60
C LEU A 851 36.64 -30.17 33.77
N ARG A 852 36.16 -29.11 33.12
CA ARG A 852 34.95 -29.13 32.29
C ARG A 852 35.09 -28.15 31.12
N GLY A 853 34.59 -28.56 29.96
CA GLY A 853 34.36 -27.71 28.80
C GLY A 853 32.88 -27.40 28.65
N VAL A 854 32.56 -26.17 28.26
CA VAL A 854 31.20 -25.68 28.09
C VAL A 854 31.09 -24.96 26.74
N PRO A 855 30.19 -25.40 25.83
CA PRO A 855 29.89 -24.66 24.61
C PRO A 855 29.43 -23.23 24.91
N VAL A 856 29.99 -22.26 24.20
CA VAL A 856 29.59 -20.84 24.31
C VAL A 856 28.29 -20.56 23.54
N ALA A 857 27.98 -21.38 22.54
CA ALA A 857 26.78 -21.31 21.74
C ALA A 857 25.64 -22.16 22.35
N GLN A 858 24.40 -21.70 22.18
CA GLN A 858 23.20 -22.44 22.50
C GLN A 858 22.18 -22.24 21.37
N ASN A 859 22.07 -23.22 20.47
CA ASN A 859 21.12 -23.19 19.36
C ASN A 859 19.75 -23.80 19.73
N GLY A 860 19.73 -24.75 20.67
CA GLY A 860 18.52 -25.40 21.18
C GLY A 860 18.01 -24.85 22.52
N ASN A 861 17.04 -25.55 23.12
CA ASN A 861 16.49 -25.19 24.44
C ASN A 861 17.52 -25.34 25.56
N THR A 862 18.44 -26.30 25.42
CA THR A 862 19.52 -26.62 26.34
C THR A 862 20.84 -26.80 25.59
N ILE A 863 21.91 -26.94 26.36
CA ILE A 863 23.27 -27.27 25.95
C ILE A 863 23.50 -28.71 26.37
N GLU A 864 23.90 -29.55 25.44
CA GLU A 864 24.40 -30.89 25.76
C GLU A 864 25.78 -30.73 26.38
N LEU A 865 26.02 -31.31 27.55
CA LEU A 865 27.37 -31.37 28.13
C LEU A 865 27.83 -32.81 28.19
N ALA A 866 29.04 -33.06 27.67
CA ALA A 866 29.65 -34.37 27.78
C ALA A 866 30.00 -34.70 29.23
N ALA A 867 29.91 -35.97 29.59
CA ALA A 867 30.37 -36.46 30.89
C ALA A 867 31.87 -36.18 31.07
N ALA A 868 32.26 -35.77 32.28
CA ALA A 868 33.66 -35.60 32.62
C ALA A 868 34.41 -36.94 32.60
N ARG A 869 35.68 -36.91 32.18
CA ARG A 869 36.45 -38.11 31.83
C ARG A 869 37.17 -38.78 33.01
N THR A 870 37.46 -38.06 34.10
CA THR A 870 38.31 -38.54 35.22
C THR A 870 37.66 -38.31 36.59
N GLU A 871 37.99 -39.17 37.56
CA GLU A 871 37.58 -39.06 38.98
C GLU A 871 38.25 -37.88 39.73
N GLY A 872 38.97 -37.01 39.02
CA GLY A 872 39.66 -35.83 39.54
C GLY A 872 41.14 -36.06 39.90
N TYR A 873 41.95 -35.00 39.80
CA TYR A 873 43.40 -35.01 40.00
C TYR A 873 43.80 -34.66 41.43
N ALA A 874 44.86 -35.27 41.96
CA ALA A 874 45.39 -34.91 43.29
C ALA A 874 46.09 -33.53 43.32
N ARG A 875 46.64 -33.10 42.17
CA ARG A 875 47.27 -31.78 41.99
C ARG A 875 46.59 -31.03 40.86
N ARG A 876 46.73 -29.70 40.87
CA ARG A 876 46.07 -28.81 39.91
C ARG A 876 46.55 -29.10 38.47
N PRO A 877 45.65 -29.49 37.54
CA PRO A 877 45.95 -29.50 36.11
C PRO A 877 45.79 -28.10 35.50
N PHE A 878 46.38 -27.85 34.33
CA PHE A 878 46.20 -26.60 33.59
C PHE A 878 45.60 -26.85 32.22
N LEU A 879 44.38 -26.36 32.03
CA LEU A 879 43.67 -26.40 30.75
C LEU A 879 44.07 -25.17 29.91
N LEU A 880 44.77 -25.38 28.81
CA LEU A 880 45.30 -24.30 27.97
C LEU A 880 44.68 -24.37 26.57
N LEU A 881 43.74 -23.46 26.31
CA LEU A 881 43.03 -23.40 25.03
C LEU A 881 43.56 -22.26 24.16
N ASP A 882 43.73 -22.53 22.87
CA ASP A 882 44.15 -21.53 21.89
C ASP A 882 43.02 -20.53 21.60
N SER A 883 43.19 -19.31 22.09
CA SER A 883 42.25 -18.20 21.90
C SER A 883 42.53 -17.35 20.65
N PHE A 884 43.70 -17.48 20.01
CA PHE A 884 44.14 -16.62 18.90
C PHE A 884 44.58 -17.37 17.63
N VAL A 885 43.90 -18.48 17.29
CA VAL A 885 44.10 -19.16 16.01
C VAL A 885 44.11 -18.13 14.88
N ASP A 886 45.09 -18.23 13.99
CA ASP A 886 45.36 -17.28 12.91
C ASP A 886 44.07 -16.96 12.13
N VAL A 887 43.50 -15.79 12.41
CA VAL A 887 42.24 -15.35 11.78
C VAL A 887 42.38 -15.14 10.27
N THR A 888 43.61 -15.10 9.74
CA THR A 888 43.87 -15.07 8.31
C THR A 888 43.74 -16.44 7.64
N LYS A 889 43.64 -17.52 8.43
CA LYS A 889 43.52 -18.92 7.99
C LYS A 889 42.16 -19.55 8.32
N CYS A 890 41.15 -18.78 8.71
CA CYS A 890 39.78 -19.28 8.89
C CYS A 890 39.18 -19.63 7.52
N ASP A 891 39.52 -20.80 7.00
CA ASP A 891 38.78 -21.42 5.90
C ASP A 891 37.55 -22.11 6.48
N VAL A 892 36.39 -21.91 5.86
CA VAL A 892 35.13 -22.59 6.18
C VAL A 892 35.24 -24.13 6.09
N ASN A 893 36.27 -24.64 5.42
CA ASN A 893 36.57 -26.08 5.33
C ASN A 893 37.72 -26.55 6.23
N ALA A 894 38.39 -25.65 6.96
CA ALA A 894 39.46 -26.05 7.86
C ALA A 894 38.87 -26.55 9.18
N THR A 895 39.09 -27.84 9.46
CA THR A 895 38.94 -28.47 10.79
C THR A 895 40.01 -27.93 11.75
N ALA A 896 40.07 -26.60 11.91
CA ALA A 896 41.10 -25.90 12.65
C ALA A 896 40.87 -26.04 14.16
N GLY A 897 41.11 -27.25 14.68
CA GLY A 897 41.41 -27.43 16.09
C GLY A 897 42.67 -26.64 16.39
N GLY A 898 42.56 -25.60 17.22
CA GLY A 898 43.71 -24.81 17.66
C GLY A 898 44.72 -25.67 18.41
N ASN A 899 45.84 -25.09 18.84
CA ASN A 899 46.92 -25.83 19.50
C ASN A 899 46.62 -26.19 20.97
N HIS A 900 45.38 -26.59 21.27
CA HIS A 900 44.90 -26.86 22.63
C HIS A 900 45.73 -27.97 23.31
N VAL A 901 46.09 -27.72 24.57
CA VAL A 901 46.85 -28.68 25.39
C VAL A 901 46.34 -28.72 26.82
N LEU A 902 46.59 -29.84 27.48
CA LEU A 902 46.41 -30.04 28.92
C LEU A 902 47.79 -30.26 29.55
N LEU A 903 48.14 -29.46 30.56
CA LEU A 903 49.25 -29.81 31.45
C LEU A 903 48.73 -30.71 32.55
N GLU A 904 48.99 -32.00 32.38
CA GLU A 904 48.54 -33.04 33.30
C GLU A 904 49.62 -33.30 34.36
N PRO A 905 49.29 -33.20 35.66
CA PRO A 905 50.26 -33.52 36.70
C PRO A 905 50.56 -35.02 36.72
N ASP A 906 51.82 -35.37 36.83
CA ASP A 906 52.24 -36.76 37.07
C ASP A 906 51.84 -37.20 38.49
N GLU A 907 51.33 -38.41 38.68
CA GLU A 907 50.87 -38.83 40.02
C GLU A 907 52.04 -39.22 40.97
N THR A 908 53.24 -39.43 40.43
CA THR A 908 54.39 -40.00 41.14
C THR A 908 55.54 -39.01 41.38
N SER A 909 55.54 -37.87 40.70
CA SER A 909 56.65 -36.91 40.68
C SER A 909 56.16 -35.46 40.54
N ASP A 910 57.00 -34.46 40.77
CA ASP A 910 56.65 -33.02 40.64
C ASP A 910 56.48 -32.50 39.21
N SER A 911 56.54 -33.38 38.22
CA SER A 911 56.47 -33.00 36.82
C SER A 911 55.06 -32.91 36.25
N TYR A 912 54.94 -32.24 35.11
CA TYR A 912 53.73 -32.11 34.32
C TYR A 912 53.96 -32.56 32.88
N GLU A 913 53.07 -33.41 32.37
CA GLU A 913 53.06 -33.85 30.97
C GLU A 913 52.19 -32.92 30.11
N VAL A 914 52.69 -32.55 28.93
CA VAL A 914 51.97 -31.73 27.95
C VAL A 914 51.17 -32.67 27.04
N ARG A 915 49.86 -32.75 27.24
CA ARG A 915 48.96 -33.60 26.45
C ARG A 915 48.33 -32.82 25.31
N LYS A 916 48.25 -33.42 24.13
CA LYS A 916 47.40 -32.90 23.03
C LYS A 916 45.95 -33.00 23.46
N LEU A 917 45.21 -31.90 23.34
CA LEU A 917 43.80 -31.84 23.71
C LEU A 917 42.94 -31.63 22.47
N THR A 918 41.87 -32.41 22.35
CA THR A 918 40.82 -32.21 21.35
C THR A 918 39.54 -31.76 22.05
N LEU A 919 38.81 -30.84 21.41
CA LEU A 919 37.57 -30.26 21.92
C LEU A 919 36.42 -30.59 20.97
N ASP A 920 35.27 -30.94 21.53
CA ASP A 920 34.01 -31.01 20.79
C ASP A 920 33.24 -29.70 21.01
N SER A 921 32.96 -28.96 19.93
CA SER A 921 32.24 -27.69 19.97
C SER A 921 30.75 -27.83 20.30
N HIS A 922 30.17 -29.01 20.12
CA HIS A 922 28.75 -29.25 20.35
C HIS A 922 28.43 -29.53 21.82
N ASN A 923 29.26 -30.35 22.47
CA ASN A 923 29.01 -30.80 23.85
C ASN A 923 30.12 -30.45 24.86
N GLY A 924 31.16 -29.72 24.43
CA GLY A 924 32.26 -29.30 25.29
C GLY A 924 33.19 -30.43 25.75
N LYS A 925 33.11 -31.64 25.15
CA LYS A 925 33.95 -32.78 25.53
C LYS A 925 35.44 -32.43 25.41
N LEU A 926 36.17 -32.74 26.48
CA LEU A 926 37.62 -32.62 26.56
C LEU A 926 38.23 -34.02 26.39
N ASP A 927 39.05 -34.23 25.35
CA ASP A 927 39.64 -35.55 25.05
C ASP A 927 41.16 -35.47 24.81
N TRP A 928 41.91 -36.41 25.39
CA TRP A 928 43.37 -36.51 25.30
C TRP A 928 43.82 -37.97 25.43
N ASP A 929 45.10 -38.29 25.27
CA ASP A 929 45.60 -39.64 25.55
C ASP A 929 46.58 -39.61 26.74
N PRO A 930 46.24 -40.22 27.89
CA PRO A 930 47.14 -40.26 29.05
C PRO A 930 48.38 -41.14 28.81
N GLY A 931 48.37 -41.97 27.76
CA GLY A 931 49.51 -42.77 27.34
C GLY A 931 50.55 -42.01 26.53
N THR A 932 50.29 -40.76 26.09
CA THR A 932 51.21 -40.03 25.21
C THR A 932 51.44 -38.56 25.58
N SER A 933 52.65 -38.05 25.39
CA SER A 933 53.07 -36.70 25.77
C SER A 933 53.74 -35.97 24.61
N LEU A 934 53.49 -34.67 24.50
CA LEU A 934 54.16 -33.74 23.58
C LEU A 934 55.43 -33.13 24.21
N GLY A 935 55.68 -33.37 25.49
CA GLY A 935 56.79 -32.82 26.24
C GLY A 935 56.49 -32.69 27.73
N ARG A 936 57.50 -32.37 28.55
CA ARG A 936 57.40 -32.44 30.01
C ARG A 936 58.02 -31.24 30.72
N PHE A 937 57.34 -30.72 31.73
CA PHE A 937 57.90 -29.78 32.71
C PHE A 937 58.36 -30.55 33.94
N LEU A 938 59.64 -30.42 34.30
CA LEU A 938 60.23 -31.08 35.48
C LEU A 938 60.01 -30.38 36.83
N LEU A 939 59.52 -29.14 36.85
CA LEU A 939 59.22 -28.39 38.06
C LEU A 939 57.71 -28.28 38.28
N PRO A 940 57.24 -28.11 39.52
CA PRO A 940 55.85 -27.77 39.78
C PRO A 940 55.41 -26.53 39.00
N VAL A 941 54.17 -26.52 38.53
CA VAL A 941 53.59 -25.41 37.76
C VAL A 941 52.62 -24.63 38.64
N SER A 942 52.81 -23.31 38.72
CA SER A 942 51.91 -22.41 39.47
C SER A 942 50.93 -21.67 38.54
N ALA A 943 51.39 -21.27 37.36
CA ALA A 943 50.57 -20.74 36.29
C ALA A 943 51.19 -21.11 34.93
N ALA A 944 50.36 -21.21 33.89
CA ALA A 944 50.80 -21.53 32.54
C ALA A 944 49.92 -20.86 31.50
N ALA A 945 50.49 -20.63 30.31
CA ALA A 945 49.80 -20.06 29.17
C ALA A 945 50.28 -20.71 27.86
N LEU A 946 49.38 -20.76 26.89
CA LEU A 946 49.61 -21.25 25.54
C LEU A 946 49.65 -20.07 24.56
N HIS A 947 50.64 -20.07 23.68
CA HIS A 947 50.69 -19.18 22.53
C HIS A 947 50.13 -19.89 21.31
N SER A 948 49.46 -19.17 20.40
CA SER A 948 48.85 -19.76 19.19
C SER A 948 49.83 -20.36 18.19
N SER A 949 51.14 -20.16 18.38
CA SER A 949 52.17 -20.95 17.67
C SER A 949 52.36 -22.37 18.24
N GLY A 950 51.59 -22.76 19.26
CA GLY A 950 51.71 -24.03 19.99
C GLY A 950 52.68 -24.02 21.16
N ARG A 951 53.44 -22.93 21.41
CA ARG A 951 54.42 -22.90 22.52
C ARG A 951 53.72 -22.73 23.86
N VAL A 952 54.21 -23.47 24.87
CA VAL A 952 53.69 -23.42 26.23
C VAL A 952 54.73 -22.80 27.16
N VAL A 953 54.29 -21.86 27.99
CA VAL A 953 55.10 -21.20 29.02
C VAL A 953 54.47 -21.47 30.37
N ALA A 954 55.28 -21.84 31.35
CA ALA A 954 54.87 -22.10 32.73
C ALA A 954 55.77 -21.34 33.71
N VAL A 955 55.23 -20.95 34.85
CA VAL A 955 55.98 -20.31 35.93
C VAL A 955 55.89 -21.12 37.21
N HIS A 956 56.97 -21.15 37.97
CA HIS A 956 57.03 -21.79 39.28
C HIS A 956 57.29 -20.73 40.37
N THR A 957 56.28 -20.46 41.19
CA THR A 957 56.26 -19.35 42.16
C THR A 957 57.47 -19.37 43.08
N ASP A 958 57.71 -20.51 43.75
CA ASP A 958 58.70 -20.61 44.83
C ASP A 958 60.14 -20.43 44.34
N SER A 959 60.41 -20.77 43.08
CA SER A 959 61.74 -20.68 42.48
C SER A 959 61.92 -19.46 41.55
N GLY A 960 60.86 -18.71 41.28
CA GLY A 960 60.87 -17.62 40.28
C GLY A 960 61.29 -18.07 38.87
N ARG A 961 61.16 -19.37 38.53
CA ARG A 961 61.59 -19.92 37.24
C ARG A 961 60.49 -19.81 36.19
N VAL A 962 60.89 -19.49 34.96
CA VAL A 962 60.05 -19.52 33.76
C VAL A 962 60.45 -20.71 32.91
N GLY A 963 59.59 -21.72 32.85
CA GLY A 963 59.72 -22.87 31.99
C GLY A 963 59.09 -22.61 30.62
N ARG A 964 59.73 -23.10 29.56
CA ARG A 964 59.19 -23.04 28.20
C ARG A 964 59.37 -24.35 27.47
N ILE A 965 58.40 -24.66 26.61
CA ILE A 965 58.48 -25.80 25.72
C ILE A 965 57.78 -25.49 24.39
N GLU A 966 58.40 -25.96 23.31
CA GLU A 966 57.75 -26.11 22.02
C GLU A 966 57.29 -27.57 21.92
N PRO A 967 55.98 -27.85 22.04
CA PRO A 967 55.47 -29.21 21.99
C PRO A 967 55.90 -29.94 20.72
N LEU A 968 56.14 -31.24 20.84
CA LEU A 968 56.42 -32.09 19.68
C LEU A 968 55.25 -32.04 18.69
N SER A 969 55.55 -32.20 17.40
CA SER A 969 54.51 -32.23 16.35
C SER A 969 53.62 -33.47 16.43
N ALA A 970 54.08 -34.54 17.10
CA ALA A 970 53.33 -35.77 17.35
C ALA A 970 53.52 -36.23 18.80
N PRO A 971 52.47 -36.75 19.48
CA PRO A 971 52.58 -37.34 20.81
C PRO A 971 53.49 -38.57 20.82
N LEU A 972 54.29 -38.73 21.87
CA LEU A 972 55.16 -39.89 22.11
C LEU A 972 54.73 -40.64 23.36
N ALA A 973 54.89 -41.97 23.39
CA ALA A 973 54.44 -42.81 24.49
C ALA A 973 55.11 -42.45 25.84
N VAL A 974 54.32 -42.44 26.91
CA VAL A 974 54.76 -42.26 28.30
C VAL A 974 54.89 -43.65 28.92
N GLY A 975 56.12 -44.14 29.10
CA GLY A 975 56.37 -45.44 29.75
C GLY A 975 57.54 -46.23 29.14
N GLY A 976 58.69 -46.15 29.79
CA GLY A 976 59.92 -46.91 29.54
C GLY A 976 60.98 -46.41 30.51
N THR A 977 61.93 -47.24 30.95
CA THR A 977 62.96 -46.89 31.96
C THR A 977 63.95 -45.81 31.53
N GLY A 978 63.74 -45.14 30.40
CA GLY A 978 64.57 -44.06 29.88
C GLY A 978 63.82 -42.74 29.86
N ILE A 979 64.46 -41.71 30.43
CA ILE A 979 64.15 -40.28 30.32
C ILE A 979 64.29 -39.78 28.84
N GLU A 980 64.36 -40.68 27.86
CA GLU A 980 65.03 -40.43 26.57
C GLU A 980 64.10 -39.99 25.42
N ASN A 981 62.78 -40.13 25.54
CA ASN A 981 61.88 -39.96 24.39
C ASN A 981 60.96 -38.73 24.42
N THR A 982 60.88 -37.92 25.48
CA THR A 982 60.04 -36.71 25.48
C THR A 982 60.86 -35.44 25.57
N ARG A 983 60.39 -34.35 24.92
CA ARG A 983 61.07 -33.06 24.98
C ARG A 983 60.93 -32.47 26.39
N LEU A 984 62.04 -32.07 27.00
CA LEU A 984 62.04 -31.42 28.32
C LEU A 984 61.90 -29.90 28.19
N ALA A 985 61.17 -29.29 29.12
CA ALA A 985 61.08 -27.84 29.23
C ALA A 985 62.44 -27.22 29.59
N SER A 986 62.76 -26.09 28.96
CA SER A 986 63.92 -25.27 29.31
C SER A 986 63.51 -24.22 30.33
N TYR A 987 64.35 -23.97 31.35
CA TYR A 987 64.05 -23.01 32.41
C TYR A 987 64.98 -21.79 32.34
N THR A 988 64.37 -20.62 32.53
CA THR A 988 65.02 -19.30 32.61
C THR A 988 64.56 -18.59 33.88
N ALA A 989 64.98 -17.35 34.08
CA ALA A 989 64.73 -16.55 35.28
C ALA A 989 65.22 -17.21 36.58
N GLY A 990 64.81 -16.68 37.72
CA GLY A 990 65.17 -17.12 39.06
C GLY A 990 64.65 -16.12 40.10
N PRO A 991 64.83 -16.40 41.40
CA PRO A 991 64.29 -15.54 42.45
C PRO A 991 65.02 -14.19 42.47
N GLY A 992 64.28 -13.09 42.44
CA GLY A 992 64.83 -11.74 42.62
C GLY A 992 64.03 -10.61 41.96
N THR A 993 64.56 -9.39 42.06
CA THR A 993 63.91 -8.14 41.59
C THR A 993 64.63 -7.45 40.43
N GLN A 994 65.75 -8.01 39.96
CA GLN A 994 66.49 -7.49 38.80
C GLN A 994 65.79 -7.87 37.49
N VAL A 995 66.12 -7.19 36.40
CA VAL A 995 65.58 -7.51 35.06
C VAL A 995 65.81 -8.99 34.74
N GLY A 996 64.74 -9.71 34.45
CA GLY A 996 64.77 -11.15 34.16
C GLY A 996 64.68 -12.06 35.38
N LEU A 997 64.58 -11.53 36.60
CA LEU A 997 64.29 -12.28 37.83
C LEU A 997 62.84 -12.01 38.28
N LEU A 998 62.27 -12.97 39.00
CA LEU A 998 60.88 -12.92 39.48
C LEU A 998 60.87 -13.18 40.99
N SER A 999 60.06 -12.45 41.74
CA SER A 999 59.98 -12.59 43.21
C SER A 999 58.76 -13.37 43.67
N SER A 1000 57.64 -13.28 42.95
CA SER A 1000 56.38 -13.94 43.33
C SER A 1000 55.40 -14.05 42.16
N PRO A 1001 55.75 -14.77 41.08
CA PRO A 1001 54.89 -14.85 39.90
C PRO A 1001 53.64 -15.69 40.18
N ILE A 1002 52.45 -15.14 39.96
CA ILE A 1002 51.16 -15.79 40.29
C ILE A 1002 50.26 -16.07 39.08
N ALA A 1003 50.48 -15.39 37.95
CA ALA A 1003 49.72 -15.58 36.72
C ALA A 1003 50.58 -15.20 35.50
N VAL A 1004 50.24 -15.77 34.34
CA VAL A 1004 50.96 -15.53 33.08
C VAL A 1004 49.98 -15.47 31.91
N ALA A 1005 50.20 -14.53 30.99
CA ALA A 1005 49.48 -14.41 29.73
C ALA A 1005 50.46 -14.19 28.58
N ILE A 1006 50.06 -14.50 27.34
CA ILE A 1006 50.92 -14.33 26.16
C ILE A 1006 50.15 -13.58 25.09
N THR A 1007 50.68 -12.43 24.70
CA THR A 1007 50.13 -11.59 23.63
C THR A 1007 50.23 -12.28 22.27
N HIS A 1008 49.40 -11.86 21.30
CA HIS A 1008 49.40 -12.46 19.95
C HIS A 1008 50.78 -12.38 19.23
N PRO A 1009 51.58 -11.30 19.37
CA PRO A 1009 52.95 -11.27 18.84
C PRO A 1009 53.96 -12.13 19.60
N GLY A 1010 53.59 -12.78 20.71
CA GLY A 1010 54.48 -13.65 21.49
C GLY A 1010 55.24 -12.98 22.63
N THR A 1011 54.76 -11.85 23.17
CA THR A 1011 55.29 -11.32 24.44
C THR A 1011 54.56 -11.99 25.61
N VAL A 1012 55.34 -12.62 26.49
CA VAL A 1012 54.91 -13.24 27.75
C VAL A 1012 54.85 -12.17 28.83
N VAL A 1013 53.69 -12.01 29.46
CA VAL A 1013 53.44 -11.06 30.54
C VAL A 1013 53.17 -11.85 31.82
N ILE A 1014 54.00 -11.63 32.84
CA ILE A 1014 53.94 -12.32 34.13
C ILE A 1014 53.51 -11.33 35.21
N LEU A 1015 52.47 -11.69 35.96
CA LEU A 1015 51.98 -10.92 37.11
C LEU A 1015 52.66 -11.39 38.39
N GLU A 1016 53.23 -10.46 39.14
CA GLU A 1016 53.86 -10.71 40.44
C GLU A 1016 53.05 -10.12 41.59
N ALA A 1017 52.85 -10.86 42.67
CA ALA A 1017 51.99 -10.46 43.80
C ALA A 1017 52.71 -9.61 44.88
N ALA A 1018 53.92 -9.98 45.28
CA ALA A 1018 54.74 -9.26 46.25
C ALA A 1018 55.48 -8.10 45.55
N GLY A 1019 55.11 -6.87 45.89
CA GLY A 1019 55.51 -5.69 45.12
C GLY A 1019 54.86 -5.69 43.74
N PRO A 1020 53.52 -5.52 43.66
CA PRO A 1020 52.76 -5.80 42.45
C PRO A 1020 53.34 -5.16 41.19
N GLN A 1021 53.62 -5.98 40.19
CA GLN A 1021 54.11 -5.54 38.88
C GLN A 1021 53.79 -6.54 37.77
N LEU A 1022 53.86 -6.08 36.52
CA LEU A 1022 53.96 -6.94 35.34
C LEU A 1022 55.40 -6.99 34.84
N SER A 1023 55.88 -8.18 34.52
CA SER A 1023 57.22 -8.42 33.97
C SER A 1023 57.10 -9.04 32.57
N ALA A 1024 57.86 -8.53 31.59
CA ALA A 1024 57.74 -8.93 30.19
C ALA A 1024 58.93 -9.78 29.71
N PHE A 1025 58.62 -10.90 29.03
CA PHE A 1025 59.58 -11.83 28.43
C PHE A 1025 59.18 -12.17 27.00
N ASP A 1026 60.12 -12.64 26.18
CA ASP A 1026 59.81 -13.32 24.92
C ASP A 1026 59.46 -14.80 25.14
N LEU A 1027 59.01 -15.49 24.08
CA LEU A 1027 58.74 -16.94 24.11
C LEU A 1027 59.99 -17.81 24.41
N ASN A 1028 61.18 -17.24 24.38
CA ASN A 1028 62.43 -17.90 24.74
C ASN A 1028 62.82 -17.67 26.22
N GLY A 1029 62.02 -16.92 26.98
CA GLY A 1029 62.28 -16.61 28.39
C GLY A 1029 63.33 -15.53 28.60
N ASN A 1030 63.66 -14.75 27.56
CA ASN A 1030 64.52 -13.57 27.71
C ASN A 1030 63.65 -12.36 28.14
N PRO A 1031 64.09 -11.53 29.10
CA PRO A 1031 63.38 -10.31 29.43
C PRO A 1031 63.38 -9.35 28.22
N VAL A 1032 62.23 -8.74 27.91
CA VAL A 1032 62.08 -7.82 26.78
C VAL A 1032 61.52 -6.46 27.21
N PRO A 1033 61.99 -5.35 26.60
CA PRO A 1033 61.43 -4.03 26.88
C PRO A 1033 60.10 -3.87 26.14
N TYR A 1034 59.00 -3.82 26.87
CA TYR A 1034 57.64 -3.88 26.32
C TYR A 1034 56.77 -2.69 26.73
N PHE A 1035 56.94 -2.15 27.94
CA PHE A 1035 56.06 -1.13 28.49
C PHE A 1035 56.53 0.30 28.17
N ALA A 1036 55.61 1.20 27.82
CA ALA A 1036 55.95 2.57 27.49
C ALA A 1036 56.32 3.39 28.75
N PRO A 1037 57.31 4.30 28.71
CA PRO A 1037 57.62 5.16 29.85
C PRO A 1037 56.47 6.07 30.31
N SER A 1038 55.51 6.35 29.44
CA SER A 1038 54.28 7.05 29.79
C SER A 1038 53.38 6.25 30.73
N ALA A 1039 53.38 4.92 30.63
CA ALA A 1039 52.64 4.03 31.52
C ALA A 1039 53.13 4.14 32.98
N LEU A 1040 54.42 4.43 33.18
CA LEU A 1040 55.04 4.58 34.51
C LEU A 1040 54.72 5.91 35.21
N ARG A 1041 54.09 6.89 34.54
CA ARG A 1041 53.95 8.27 35.04
C ARG A 1041 52.77 8.49 36.00
N SER A 1042 51.91 7.51 36.23
CA SER A 1042 50.79 7.61 37.18
C SER A 1042 51.22 7.46 38.66
N SER A 1043 52.41 6.90 38.94
CA SER A 1043 52.80 6.51 40.31
C SER A 1043 53.86 7.38 41.01
N ARG A 1044 54.45 8.40 40.36
CA ARG A 1044 55.48 9.25 40.99
C ARG A 1044 55.23 10.75 40.82
N ARG A 1045 55.06 11.44 41.96
CA ARG A 1045 55.14 12.91 42.09
C ARG A 1045 56.27 13.46 41.24
N ARG A 1046 55.94 14.48 40.43
CA ARG A 1046 56.85 15.35 39.66
C ARG A 1046 58.19 15.55 40.38
N ARG A 1047 59.23 14.82 39.97
CA ARG A 1047 60.60 15.29 40.10
C ARG A 1047 61.13 15.58 38.71
N SER A 1048 61.13 16.87 38.40
CA SER A 1048 61.71 17.42 37.18
C SER A 1048 63.19 17.06 37.09
N ARG A 1049 63.57 16.27 36.09
CA ARG A 1049 64.92 16.34 35.53
C ARG A 1049 64.81 16.29 34.02
N ARG A 1050 65.12 17.44 33.40
CA ARG A 1050 65.42 17.59 31.97
C ARG A 1050 66.46 16.53 31.61
N ARG A 1051 66.08 15.51 30.84
CA ARG A 1051 67.03 14.62 30.15
C ARG A 1051 66.67 14.64 28.66
N ARG A 1052 67.74 14.71 27.85
CA ARG A 1052 67.78 15.03 26.42
C ARG A 1052 66.82 14.20 25.56
N VAL A 1053 66.39 14.82 24.47
CA VAL A 1053 65.63 14.27 23.35
C VAL A 1053 66.37 13.07 22.74
N GLY A 1054 65.89 11.88 23.08
CA GLY A 1054 66.09 10.60 22.41
C GLY A 1054 64.77 9.84 22.56
N ALA A 1055 64.41 8.98 21.62
CA ALA A 1055 63.15 8.24 21.68
C ALA A 1055 63.00 7.54 23.07
N PRO A 1056 61.84 7.63 23.73
CA PRO A 1056 61.64 6.98 25.02
C PRO A 1056 61.89 5.47 24.90
N SER A 1057 62.87 4.94 25.65
CA SER A 1057 63.15 3.50 25.69
C SER A 1057 62.03 2.78 26.42
N LEU A 1058 61.49 1.71 25.83
CA LEU A 1058 60.53 0.82 26.50
C LEU A 1058 61.17 0.17 27.74
N GLU A 1059 60.32 -0.24 28.67
CA GLU A 1059 60.68 -0.72 30.01
C GLU A 1059 60.32 -2.21 30.15
N PHE A 1060 61.08 -2.95 30.97
CA PHE A 1060 60.92 -4.39 31.14
C PHE A 1060 59.81 -4.77 32.13
N THR A 1061 59.47 -3.85 33.03
CA THR A 1061 58.43 -4.05 34.04
C THR A 1061 57.48 -2.86 34.13
N LEU A 1062 56.24 -3.13 34.55
CA LEU A 1062 55.20 -2.14 34.85
C LEU A 1062 54.79 -2.28 36.31
N PRO A 1063 55.18 -1.36 37.20
CA PRO A 1063 54.69 -1.35 38.58
C PRO A 1063 53.19 -1.13 38.62
N LEU A 1064 52.51 -1.91 39.45
CA LEU A 1064 51.07 -1.87 39.69
C LEU A 1064 50.77 -1.23 41.05
N ASP A 1065 49.49 -1.00 41.34
CA ASP A 1065 49.06 -0.35 42.60
C ASP A 1065 49.20 -1.33 43.78
N PRO A 1066 50.06 -1.04 44.77
CA PRO A 1066 50.27 -1.94 45.91
C PRO A 1066 49.07 -2.02 46.87
N THR A 1067 48.05 -1.17 46.71
CA THR A 1067 46.81 -1.23 47.52
C THR A 1067 45.77 -2.20 46.98
N LYS A 1068 45.99 -2.75 45.78
CA LYS A 1068 45.11 -3.74 45.12
C LYS A 1068 45.68 -5.14 45.31
N THR A 1069 44.80 -6.12 45.50
CA THR A 1069 45.17 -7.55 45.50
C THR A 1069 44.84 -8.14 44.13
N TYR A 1070 45.87 -8.38 43.33
CA TYR A 1070 45.72 -8.92 41.96
C TYR A 1070 45.51 -10.44 41.97
N LEU A 1071 44.56 -10.91 41.16
CA LEU A 1071 44.14 -12.30 41.10
C LEU A 1071 44.59 -13.00 39.82
N ASP A 1072 44.47 -12.32 38.68
CA ASP A 1072 44.71 -12.94 37.38
C ASP A 1072 45.07 -11.91 36.29
N VAL A 1073 45.70 -12.39 35.22
CA VAL A 1073 46.00 -11.59 34.02
C VAL A 1073 45.59 -12.35 32.77
N ALA A 1074 44.96 -11.66 31.83
CA ALA A 1074 44.62 -12.20 30.52
C ALA A 1074 44.92 -11.15 29.42
N VAL A 1075 44.92 -11.59 28.17
CA VAL A 1075 45.10 -10.70 27.01
C VAL A 1075 44.07 -11.01 25.94
N ASP A 1076 43.69 -10.02 25.13
CA ASP A 1076 42.77 -10.21 23.99
C ASP A 1076 43.52 -10.31 22.65
N GLY A 1077 42.76 -10.49 21.55
CA GLY A 1077 43.32 -10.58 20.19
C GLY A 1077 44.03 -9.33 19.69
N ALA A 1078 43.78 -8.16 20.31
CA ALA A 1078 44.48 -6.92 20.06
C ALA A 1078 45.65 -6.68 21.04
N SER A 1079 46.01 -7.69 21.84
CA SER A 1079 47.05 -7.66 22.87
C SER A 1079 46.80 -6.64 23.99
N GLN A 1080 45.55 -6.24 24.23
CA GLN A 1080 45.20 -5.48 25.43
C GLN A 1080 45.33 -6.38 26.66
N ILE A 1081 45.78 -5.81 27.79
CA ILE A 1081 46.06 -6.56 29.02
C ILE A 1081 44.92 -6.32 30.01
N TYR A 1082 44.35 -7.41 30.52
CA TYR A 1082 43.23 -7.43 31.44
C TYR A 1082 43.76 -7.83 32.82
N LEU A 1083 43.59 -6.97 33.82
CA LEU A 1083 44.01 -7.21 35.19
C LEU A 1083 42.80 -7.33 36.10
N LEU A 1084 42.62 -8.51 36.67
CA LEU A 1084 41.60 -8.81 37.65
C LEU A 1084 42.17 -8.60 39.05
N TYR A 1085 41.46 -7.85 39.89
CA TYR A 1085 41.88 -7.58 41.26
C TYR A 1085 40.67 -7.35 42.17
N HIS A 1086 40.91 -7.38 43.48
CA HIS A 1086 39.99 -6.81 44.44
C HIS A 1086 40.68 -5.77 45.33
N THR A 1087 39.88 -4.85 45.88
CA THR A 1087 40.29 -3.97 46.97
C THR A 1087 39.90 -4.56 48.32
N GLY A 1088 40.49 -4.08 49.42
CA GLY A 1088 40.15 -4.58 50.75
C GLY A 1088 40.42 -6.09 50.90
N ASP A 1089 39.55 -6.79 51.63
CA ASP A 1089 39.63 -8.24 51.86
C ASP A 1089 38.88 -9.09 50.82
N GLY A 1090 38.15 -8.45 49.89
CA GLY A 1090 37.38 -9.15 48.86
C GLY A 1090 36.12 -9.83 49.39
N SER A 1091 35.63 -9.46 50.58
CA SER A 1091 34.41 -10.02 51.15
C SER A 1091 33.14 -9.54 50.43
N SER A 1092 33.18 -8.42 49.72
CA SER A 1092 32.05 -7.86 48.96
C SER A 1092 32.23 -7.99 47.45
N VAL A 1093 31.14 -8.27 46.73
CA VAL A 1093 31.10 -8.29 45.25
C VAL A 1093 31.60 -6.98 44.65
N GLN A 1094 31.36 -5.86 45.34
CA GLN A 1094 31.77 -4.53 44.87
C GLN A 1094 33.27 -4.30 44.96
N ASP A 1095 34.01 -5.10 45.74
CA ASP A 1095 35.45 -4.97 45.88
C ASP A 1095 36.19 -5.47 44.62
N TYR A 1096 35.52 -6.25 43.77
CA TYR A 1096 36.12 -6.88 42.60
C TYR A 1096 36.01 -6.00 41.36
N HIS A 1097 37.15 -5.83 40.71
CA HIS A 1097 37.31 -4.92 39.59
C HIS A 1097 38.17 -5.53 38.49
N LEU A 1098 37.98 -5.01 37.29
CA LEU A 1098 38.76 -5.33 36.11
C LEU A 1098 39.26 -4.06 35.42
N ASP A 1099 40.58 -3.95 35.30
CA ASP A 1099 41.26 -2.90 34.55
C ASP A 1099 41.75 -3.43 33.21
N VAL A 1100 41.56 -2.64 32.15
CA VAL A 1100 42.17 -2.90 30.84
C VAL A 1100 43.29 -1.90 30.56
N TYR A 1101 44.40 -2.42 30.05
CA TYR A 1101 45.57 -1.67 29.62
C TYR A 1101 45.80 -1.89 28.12
N LYS A 1102 46.35 -0.88 27.46
CA LYS A 1102 46.89 -1.03 26.11
C LYS A 1102 48.05 -2.03 26.10
N PRO A 1103 48.44 -2.56 24.93
CA PRO A 1103 49.59 -3.46 24.82
C PRO A 1103 50.87 -2.88 25.45
N ASP A 1104 51.08 -1.56 25.32
CA ASP A 1104 52.24 -0.86 25.89
C ASP A 1104 52.17 -0.60 27.41
N GLY A 1105 51.16 -1.14 28.11
CA GLY A 1105 50.95 -0.94 29.54
C GLY A 1105 50.35 0.41 29.91
N THR A 1106 49.94 1.25 28.95
CA THR A 1106 49.20 2.47 29.28
C THR A 1106 47.79 2.10 29.75
N PRO A 1107 47.33 2.59 30.92
CA PRO A 1107 46.00 2.27 31.41
C PRO A 1107 44.93 2.84 30.48
N LEU A 1108 43.94 2.01 30.11
CA LEU A 1108 42.63 2.50 29.65
C LEU A 1108 41.71 2.74 30.86
N ASP A 1109 42.01 2.11 32.00
CA ASP A 1109 41.34 2.29 33.30
C ASP A 1109 39.82 2.21 33.22
N THR A 1110 39.34 1.06 32.72
CA THR A 1110 37.92 0.74 32.64
C THR A 1110 37.27 0.62 34.01
N SER A 1111 38.04 0.26 35.07
CA SER A 1111 37.58 0.11 36.45
C SER A 1111 36.22 -0.63 36.55
N SER A 1112 36.07 -1.73 35.80
CA SER A 1112 34.80 -2.45 35.68
C SER A 1112 34.48 -3.17 36.99
N ALA A 1113 33.54 -2.64 37.77
CA ALA A 1113 33.11 -3.22 39.04
C ALA A 1113 32.19 -4.44 38.85
N GLY A 1114 32.14 -5.31 39.85
CA GLY A 1114 31.22 -6.46 39.88
C GLY A 1114 31.68 -7.66 39.06
N VAL A 1115 32.99 -7.75 38.77
CA VAL A 1115 33.64 -8.92 38.14
C VAL A 1115 34.16 -9.85 39.25
N ASN A 1116 33.25 -10.27 40.14
CA ASN A 1116 33.55 -11.10 41.33
C ASN A 1116 33.83 -12.57 40.96
N VAL A 1117 34.99 -12.80 40.36
CA VAL A 1117 35.47 -14.11 39.92
C VAL A 1117 36.97 -14.25 40.26
N PRO A 1118 37.52 -15.48 40.37
CA PRO A 1118 38.92 -15.69 40.70
C PRO A 1118 39.84 -15.77 39.48
N ARG A 1119 39.32 -16.16 38.30
CA ARG A 1119 40.09 -16.38 37.07
C ARG A 1119 39.29 -15.92 35.85
N ILE A 1120 39.98 -15.42 34.83
CA ILE A 1120 39.36 -14.92 33.59
C ILE A 1120 40.05 -15.49 32.35
N ALA A 1121 39.26 -15.73 31.31
CA ALA A 1121 39.74 -15.98 29.96
C ALA A 1121 39.06 -15.00 29.00
N VAL A 1122 39.83 -14.38 28.12
CA VAL A 1122 39.33 -13.41 27.15
C VAL A 1122 39.45 -13.99 25.74
N ASP A 1123 38.37 -13.98 24.99
CA ASP A 1123 38.37 -14.44 23.61
C ASP A 1123 38.93 -13.37 22.65
N TYR A 1124 39.09 -13.73 21.37
CA TYR A 1124 39.55 -12.78 20.35
C TYR A 1124 38.60 -11.56 20.20
N TRP A 1125 37.31 -11.76 20.46
CA TRP A 1125 36.24 -10.77 20.25
C TRP A 1125 35.94 -9.91 21.48
N ARG A 1126 36.72 -10.06 22.56
CA ARG A 1126 36.66 -9.29 23.82
C ARG A 1126 35.50 -9.67 24.75
N SER A 1127 34.96 -10.87 24.62
CA SER A 1127 34.09 -11.46 25.64
C SER A 1127 34.95 -12.14 26.71
N ILE A 1128 34.58 -11.98 27.97
CA ILE A 1128 35.28 -12.61 29.10
C ILE A 1128 34.46 -13.81 29.57
N TYR A 1129 35.11 -14.95 29.71
CA TYR A 1129 34.54 -16.17 30.30
C TYR A 1129 35.23 -16.44 31.63
N ALA A 1130 34.45 -16.62 32.69
CA ALA A 1130 34.98 -16.76 34.03
C ALA A 1130 34.11 -17.68 34.90
N PRO A 1131 34.66 -18.74 35.50
CA PRO A 1131 33.94 -19.56 36.48
C PRO A 1131 33.78 -18.77 37.78
N ASN A 1132 32.63 -18.94 38.43
CA ASN A 1132 32.25 -18.16 39.62
C ASN A 1132 32.65 -18.87 40.91
N TYR A 1133 32.67 -18.10 42.01
CA TYR A 1133 32.80 -18.66 43.36
C TYR A 1133 31.59 -19.50 43.81
N THR A 1134 30.44 -19.34 43.15
CA THR A 1134 29.20 -20.08 43.47
C THR A 1134 29.02 -21.29 42.56
N PRO A 1135 28.45 -22.38 43.10
CA PRO A 1135 28.08 -23.52 42.28
C PRO A 1135 27.03 -23.13 41.22
N LEU A 1136 26.95 -23.94 40.18
CA LEU A 1136 25.85 -23.94 39.23
C LEU A 1136 24.59 -24.41 39.96
N THR A 1137 23.48 -23.70 39.78
CA THR A 1137 22.19 -24.02 40.40
C THR A 1137 21.13 -24.36 39.37
N ASP A 1138 20.09 -25.07 39.81
CA ASP A 1138 18.86 -25.23 39.02
C ASP A 1138 18.16 -23.87 38.86
N LEU A 1139 17.73 -23.57 37.63
CA LEU A 1139 17.18 -22.26 37.26
C LEU A 1139 15.99 -21.88 38.15
N GLY A 1140 16.06 -20.69 38.75
CA GLY A 1140 15.03 -20.18 39.67
C GLY A 1140 15.15 -20.71 41.11
N THR A 1141 16.18 -21.48 41.42
CA THR A 1141 16.47 -21.99 42.76
C THR A 1141 17.87 -21.59 43.23
N SER A 1142 18.14 -21.80 44.52
CA SER A 1142 19.48 -21.70 45.11
C SER A 1142 20.15 -23.06 45.30
N THR A 1143 19.55 -24.16 44.83
CA THR A 1143 20.05 -25.51 45.04
C THR A 1143 21.18 -25.80 44.06
N PRO A 1144 22.39 -26.19 44.53
CA PRO A 1144 23.47 -26.62 43.65
C PRO A 1144 23.06 -27.81 42.81
N HIS A 1145 23.32 -27.74 41.51
CA HIS A 1145 23.19 -28.87 40.60
C HIS A 1145 24.40 -29.79 40.77
N ILE A 1146 24.15 -31.08 41.02
CA ILE A 1146 25.19 -32.09 41.14
C ILE A 1146 25.20 -32.92 39.87
N ASP A 1147 26.28 -32.83 39.11
CA ASP A 1147 26.44 -33.62 37.89
C ASP A 1147 26.48 -35.13 38.25
N PRO A 1148 25.66 -35.98 37.61
CA PRO A 1148 25.57 -37.40 37.96
C PRO A 1148 26.88 -38.19 37.80
N ALA A 1149 27.74 -37.77 36.87
CA ALA A 1149 29.02 -38.43 36.60
C ALA A 1149 30.11 -37.96 37.56
N LEU A 1150 30.17 -36.66 37.83
CA LEU A 1150 31.17 -36.07 38.74
C LEU A 1150 30.84 -36.28 40.22
N ARG A 1151 29.56 -36.35 40.58
CA ARG A 1151 29.06 -36.43 41.96
C ARG A 1151 29.57 -35.30 42.88
N VAL A 1152 30.03 -34.20 42.30
CA VAL A 1152 30.48 -32.99 42.99
C VAL A 1152 29.77 -31.77 42.38
N ALA A 1153 29.76 -30.66 43.12
CA ALA A 1153 29.20 -29.41 42.60
C ALA A 1153 30.17 -28.79 41.58
N GLU A 1154 29.65 -28.22 40.52
CA GLU A 1154 30.47 -27.49 39.55
C GLU A 1154 30.28 -25.99 39.73
N PRO A 1155 31.32 -25.17 39.50
CA PRO A 1155 31.16 -23.73 39.49
C PRO A 1155 30.30 -23.31 38.29
N SER A 1156 29.40 -22.35 38.51
CA SER A 1156 28.72 -21.69 37.38
C SER A 1156 29.72 -20.91 36.52
N LEU A 1157 29.52 -20.85 35.22
CA LEU A 1157 30.37 -20.11 34.27
C LEU A 1157 29.64 -18.86 33.80
N SER A 1158 30.31 -17.72 33.87
CA SER A 1158 29.75 -16.45 33.43
C SER A 1158 30.44 -15.90 32.20
N ARG A 1159 29.66 -15.26 31.33
CA ARG A 1159 30.13 -14.44 30.22
C ARG A 1159 29.95 -12.96 30.57
N PHE A 1160 31.00 -12.16 30.40
CA PHE A 1160 30.94 -10.71 30.50
C PHE A 1160 31.19 -10.09 29.14
N ASP A 1161 30.28 -9.21 28.72
CA ASP A 1161 30.36 -8.53 27.44
C ASP A 1161 30.76 -7.05 27.66
N PRO A 1162 31.58 -6.46 26.76
CA PRO A 1162 31.93 -5.06 26.85
C PRO A 1162 30.72 -4.18 26.51
N THR A 1163 30.44 -3.21 27.36
CA THR A 1163 29.36 -2.23 27.14
C THR A 1163 29.90 -0.81 27.27
N THR A 1164 29.49 0.08 26.37
CA THR A 1164 29.76 1.51 26.53
C THR A 1164 28.46 2.17 26.94
N PRO A 1165 28.34 2.73 28.16
CA PRO A 1165 27.15 3.46 28.55
C PRO A 1165 26.87 4.56 27.53
N ALA A 1166 25.67 4.58 26.96
CA ALA A 1166 25.27 5.66 26.06
C ALA A 1166 25.49 6.98 26.80
N THR A 1167 26.35 7.84 26.28
CA THR A 1167 26.50 9.21 26.76
C THR A 1167 25.09 9.79 26.88
N ALA A 1168 24.66 10.11 28.09
CA ALA A 1168 23.46 10.90 28.31
C ALA A 1168 23.52 12.06 27.32
N ARG A 1169 22.56 12.09 26.38
CA ARG A 1169 22.51 13.08 25.29
C ARG A 1169 22.82 14.44 25.90
N ARG A 1170 24.02 14.98 25.63
CA ARG A 1170 24.33 16.36 25.95
C ARG A 1170 23.24 17.19 25.30
N ARG A 1171 22.45 17.88 26.13
CA ARG A 1171 21.47 18.88 25.70
C ARG A 1171 22.15 19.74 24.61
N PRO A 1172 21.53 19.95 23.44
CA PRO A 1172 22.10 20.85 22.45
C PRO A 1172 22.32 22.20 23.13
N PRO A 1173 23.45 22.89 22.90
CA PRO A 1173 23.60 24.25 23.38
C PRO A 1173 22.46 25.08 22.79
N ALA A 1174 21.74 25.81 23.65
CA ALA A 1174 20.67 26.69 23.23
C ALA A 1174 21.18 27.62 22.12
N PRO A 1175 20.38 27.89 21.06
CA PRO A 1175 20.80 28.77 20.00
C PRO A 1175 21.09 30.15 20.58
N LYS A 1176 22.32 30.63 20.37
CA LYS A 1176 22.68 32.02 20.65
C LYS A 1176 21.77 32.90 19.79
N LYS A 1177 20.94 33.72 20.44
CA LYS A 1177 20.34 34.90 19.81
C LYS A 1177 21.48 35.81 19.34
N GLY A 1178 21.77 35.77 18.04
CA GLY A 1178 22.54 36.80 17.36
C GLY A 1178 21.57 37.85 16.82
N LEU A 1179 21.71 39.09 17.29
CA LEU A 1179 21.24 40.27 16.58
C LEU A 1179 21.95 40.36 15.22
N GLY A 1180 21.20 40.71 14.18
CA GLY A 1180 21.68 40.89 12.81
C GLY A 1180 20.53 40.70 11.83
#